data_AF-A0A534V3J9-F1
#
_entry.id   AF-A0A534V3J9-F1
#
_cell.length_a   1.000
_cell.length_b   1.000
_cell.length_c   1.000
_cell.angle_alpha   90.00
_cell.angle_beta   90.00
_cell.angle_gamma   90.00
#
_symmetry.space_group_name_H-M   'P 1'
#
loop_
_entity.id
_entity.type
_entity.pdbx_description
1 polymer ?
#
loop_
_entity_poly.entity_id
_entity_poly.type
_entity_poly.pdbx_seq_one_letter_code
_entity_poly.pdbx_strand_id
1 'polypeptide(L)'
;MAAFATVLFLSAAPVQLGSQQSQGAAVRIDNDDIGGVVTGSNGPEAGVWVIAETTDLPTKYAKIVVTDDQGRYVIPDLPKANYSVWVRGYGLVDSPKVQAMPGKNLNLKAVVAPNDAAAARYYPAIYWYSMLKIPDKGEFGGKGKIPEKIAQTDWLNSMKNNGCIGCHQLGQLSTRTFPESVPHPLGKFATSEEAWFRRIQSGQSGEQMFTQLVKDLGGAPIRYYADWTDRIAKGELPQTKPARPQGVERNIVVTTWEWLNDKKYLHDLIASDRRDPTVNANGPLFGSPEYSTDLIPVLDPKKHTTWNLTAPIRDPNIPEALGPGHAASDKVMQPSPYWGQEKIWDTKVNNHNAMIDKKGRVWFAARFRDANNPEFCKKGSTHTSAKLFPMERTNRQLTMLDPKTGQYTYVDTCFGTHHLQFGYDANETLWTSGGGPVVGWINTKMLDETGDIAKSQGWTPLILDTNGNGKRDDYVEPNQPVDPTKDKRIVAGFYAVMPSPVDGSIWGSFRGNPGAVVRLAPGTNPSETALAEIYNVPMPGFGIRGADIDRQGVVWVSLASGHLGSFDRRKCKGPLNGPKATGDHCPEGWSFYKYPGPGFKGIGDNSAESSYYTWVDQHNTFGLGEDVPMSTGNLNDGLIAMKDGKMIVLRVPYPMGFYAKGFDGRIDDPKAGWKGRGLWTTSGDRAPWLKEGGKGAKPIAVHFQLRPDPLAK
;
A
#
# COMPACT_ATOMS: atom_id res chain seq x y z
N MET A 1 -44.17 92.96 -15.16
CA MET A 1 -45.41 92.17 -14.99
C MET A 1 -45.54 91.20 -16.14
N ALA A 2 -46.03 89.99 -15.85
CA ALA A 2 -46.32 88.87 -16.73
C ALA A 2 -45.11 88.18 -17.40
N ALA A 3 -44.77 86.97 -16.91
CA ALA A 3 -44.10 85.95 -17.71
C ALA A 3 -44.76 84.59 -17.40
N PHE A 4 -45.26 83.98 -18.47
CA PHE A 4 -46.05 82.75 -18.52
C PHE A 4 -45.25 81.51 -18.14
N ALA A 5 -45.90 80.59 -17.44
CA ALA A 5 -45.43 79.24 -17.18
C ALA A 5 -45.66 78.33 -18.40
N THR A 6 -44.69 77.47 -18.71
CA THR A 6 -44.85 76.35 -19.66
C THR A 6 -44.36 75.08 -18.98
N VAL A 7 -45.27 74.12 -18.83
CA VAL A 7 -45.04 72.80 -18.23
C VAL A 7 -44.58 71.84 -19.34
N LEU A 8 -43.43 71.20 -19.16
CA LEU A 8 -42.94 70.11 -20.01
C LEU A 8 -42.93 68.82 -19.19
N PHE A 9 -43.71 67.83 -19.64
CA PHE A 9 -43.74 66.46 -19.12
C PHE A 9 -42.50 65.69 -19.59
N LEU A 10 -41.73 65.15 -18.64
CA LEU A 10 -40.62 64.22 -18.87
C LEU A 10 -41.16 62.78 -18.91
N SER A 11 -41.03 62.12 -20.05
CA SER A 11 -41.26 60.68 -20.21
C SER A 11 -39.99 59.90 -19.86
N ALA A 12 -40.01 59.18 -18.74
CA ALA A 12 -38.96 58.23 -18.37
C ALA A 12 -39.15 56.91 -19.14
N ALA A 13 -38.17 56.54 -19.97
CA ALA A 13 -38.10 55.22 -20.59
C ALA A 13 -37.58 54.18 -19.58
N PRO A 14 -38.11 52.95 -19.55
CA PRO A 14 -37.61 51.91 -18.67
C PRO A 14 -36.25 51.42 -19.17
N VAL A 15 -35.21 51.59 -18.36
CA VAL A 15 -33.91 50.93 -18.55
C VAL A 15 -34.13 49.43 -18.32
N GLN A 16 -34.13 48.65 -19.40
CA GLN A 16 -33.95 47.21 -19.32
C GLN A 16 -32.53 46.94 -18.80
N LEU A 17 -32.42 46.67 -17.49
CA LEU A 17 -31.26 45.98 -16.93
C LEU A 17 -31.28 44.55 -17.49
N GLY A 18 -30.66 44.38 -18.66
CA GLY A 18 -30.31 43.07 -19.16
C GLY A 18 -29.36 42.42 -18.15
N SER A 19 -29.85 41.42 -17.42
CA SER A 19 -29.01 40.46 -16.73
C SER A 19 -28.23 39.67 -17.78
N GLN A 20 -27.10 40.22 -18.24
CA GLN A 20 -26.03 39.40 -18.81
C GLN A 20 -25.49 38.53 -17.67
N GLN A 21 -26.17 37.41 -17.45
CA GLN A 21 -25.57 36.25 -16.82
C GLN A 21 -24.38 35.90 -17.71
N SER A 22 -23.17 36.23 -17.25
CA SER A 22 -21.94 35.90 -17.95
C SER A 22 -21.99 34.42 -18.29
N GLN A 23 -22.13 34.08 -19.58
CA GLN A 23 -21.73 32.76 -20.05
C GLN A 23 -20.27 32.60 -19.60
N GLY A 24 -20.04 31.72 -18.63
CA GLY A 24 -18.74 31.56 -18.00
C GLY A 24 -17.68 31.36 -19.07
N ALA A 25 -16.58 32.12 -18.99
CA ALA A 25 -15.46 32.00 -19.91
C ALA A 25 -15.09 30.51 -20.05
N ALA A 26 -14.96 30.04 -21.29
CA ALA A 26 -14.61 28.65 -21.57
C ALA A 26 -13.34 28.25 -20.79
N VAL A 27 -13.33 27.04 -20.24
CA VAL A 27 -12.15 26.53 -19.55
C VAL A 27 -10.98 26.52 -20.53
N ARG A 28 -9.85 27.09 -20.10
CA ARG A 28 -8.65 27.17 -20.93
C ARG A 28 -8.03 25.77 -21.01
N ILE A 29 -7.81 25.33 -22.24
CA ILE A 29 -7.21 24.04 -22.58
C ILE A 29 -6.15 24.28 -23.67
N ASP A 30 -5.24 23.35 -23.88
CA ASP A 30 -4.49 23.21 -25.14
C ASP A 30 -4.89 21.92 -25.89
N ASN A 31 -4.05 21.50 -26.84
CA ASN A 31 -4.42 20.53 -27.88
C ASN A 31 -4.44 19.08 -27.36
N ASP A 32 -3.80 18.80 -26.23
CA ASP A 32 -3.76 17.52 -25.56
C ASP A 32 -4.61 17.49 -24.28
N ASP A 33 -5.42 18.51 -24.04
CA ASP A 33 -6.33 18.60 -22.90
C ASP A 33 -7.78 18.22 -23.26
N ILE A 34 -8.53 17.73 -22.28
CA ILE A 34 -10.01 17.82 -22.27
C ILE A 34 -10.43 18.64 -21.06
N GLY A 35 -11.18 19.72 -21.26
CA GLY A 35 -11.64 20.59 -20.17
C GLY A 35 -13.12 20.91 -20.25
N GLY A 36 -13.69 21.46 -19.19
CA GLY A 36 -15.09 21.89 -19.21
C GLY A 36 -15.68 22.08 -17.82
N VAL A 37 -17.00 22.13 -17.76
CA VAL A 37 -17.76 22.32 -16.52
C VAL A 37 -18.72 21.17 -16.29
N VAL A 38 -18.69 20.61 -15.09
CA VAL A 38 -19.69 19.67 -14.60
C VAL A 38 -20.79 20.44 -13.89
N THR A 39 -22.04 20.18 -14.28
CA THR A 39 -23.22 20.77 -13.63
C THR A 39 -24.20 19.68 -13.20
N GLY A 40 -24.74 19.80 -11.99
CA GLY A 40 -25.85 19.02 -11.48
C GLY A 40 -27.17 19.80 -11.52
N SER A 41 -28.18 19.31 -10.82
CA SER A 41 -29.49 19.96 -10.70
C SER A 41 -29.44 21.29 -9.95
N ASN A 42 -28.42 21.49 -9.09
CA ASN A 42 -28.29 22.64 -8.21
C ASN A 42 -27.22 23.64 -8.69
N GLY A 43 -26.76 23.52 -9.95
CA GLY A 43 -25.69 24.35 -10.50
C GLY A 43 -24.37 23.57 -10.66
N PRO A 44 -23.20 24.25 -10.59
CA PRO A 44 -21.92 23.59 -10.74
C PRO A 44 -21.65 22.52 -9.68
N GLU A 45 -21.04 21.41 -10.08
CA GLU A 45 -20.82 20.26 -9.21
C GLU A 45 -19.36 20.20 -8.74
N ALA A 46 -19.11 20.58 -7.48
CA ALA A 46 -17.76 20.62 -6.92
C ALA A 46 -17.28 19.29 -6.33
N GLY A 47 -15.96 19.05 -6.37
CA GLY A 47 -15.33 17.86 -5.78
C GLY A 47 -15.81 16.53 -6.36
N VAL A 48 -16.15 16.48 -7.65
CA VAL A 48 -16.48 15.22 -8.35
C VAL A 48 -15.35 14.82 -9.29
N TRP A 49 -15.24 13.51 -9.55
CA TRP A 49 -14.23 12.98 -10.45
C TRP A 49 -14.73 13.01 -11.89
N VAL A 50 -13.91 13.51 -12.79
CA VAL A 50 -14.08 13.35 -14.23
C VAL A 50 -13.07 12.31 -14.71
N ILE A 51 -13.58 11.24 -15.30
CA ILE A 51 -12.80 10.07 -15.71
C ILE A 51 -12.79 10.03 -17.24
N ALA A 52 -11.61 9.97 -17.85
CA ALA A 52 -11.41 9.69 -19.27
C ALA A 52 -10.73 8.34 -19.44
N GLU A 53 -11.40 7.38 -20.08
CA GLU A 53 -10.92 6.01 -20.32
C GLU A 53 -10.75 5.75 -21.82
N THR A 54 -9.71 5.01 -22.20
CA THR A 54 -9.52 4.54 -23.58
C THR A 54 -8.93 3.13 -23.63
N THR A 55 -9.27 2.41 -24.71
CA THR A 55 -8.66 1.15 -25.12
C THR A 55 -7.93 1.29 -26.47
N ASP A 56 -7.81 2.52 -27.01
CA ASP A 56 -7.15 2.79 -28.28
C ASP A 56 -5.61 2.79 -28.15
N LEU A 57 -5.09 2.83 -26.91
CA LEU A 57 -3.68 2.72 -26.59
C LEU A 57 -3.26 1.24 -26.44
N PRO A 58 -1.95 0.91 -26.50
CA PRO A 58 -1.49 -0.48 -26.41
C PRO A 58 -1.88 -1.21 -25.11
N THR A 59 -2.19 -0.47 -24.05
CA THR A 59 -2.88 -1.00 -22.87
C THR A 59 -4.04 -0.10 -22.48
N LYS A 60 -5.04 -0.68 -21.79
CA LYS A 60 -6.18 0.06 -21.27
C LYS A 60 -5.69 1.16 -20.33
N TYR A 61 -6.16 2.37 -20.58
CA TYR A 61 -5.69 3.58 -19.94
C TYR A 61 -6.85 4.38 -19.39
N ALA A 62 -6.67 5.01 -18.23
CA ALA A 62 -7.56 6.08 -17.78
C ALA A 62 -6.78 7.24 -17.16
N LYS A 63 -7.29 8.46 -17.30
CA LYS A 63 -6.84 9.64 -16.54
C LYS A 63 -8.03 10.28 -15.85
N ILE A 64 -7.85 10.64 -14.59
CA ILE A 64 -8.91 11.05 -13.68
C ILE A 64 -8.49 12.32 -12.96
N VAL A 65 -9.38 13.29 -12.92
CA VAL A 65 -9.18 14.58 -12.26
C VAL A 65 -10.39 14.93 -11.40
N VAL A 66 -10.25 15.96 -10.57
CA VAL A 66 -11.32 16.46 -9.72
C VAL A 66 -11.72 17.86 -10.16
N THR A 67 -13.01 18.18 -10.09
CA THR A 67 -13.55 19.52 -10.34
C THR A 67 -13.28 20.49 -9.20
N ASP A 68 -13.10 21.78 -9.52
CA ASP A 68 -13.02 22.87 -8.52
C ASP A 68 -14.40 23.25 -7.91
N ASP A 69 -14.43 24.32 -7.11
CA ASP A 69 -15.68 24.85 -6.49
C ASP A 69 -16.73 25.31 -7.49
N GLN A 70 -16.31 25.62 -8.72
CA GLN A 70 -17.19 26.05 -9.81
C GLN A 70 -17.48 24.90 -10.78
N GLY A 71 -17.22 23.65 -10.39
CA GLY A 71 -17.44 22.47 -11.22
C GLY A 71 -16.53 22.38 -12.44
N ARG A 72 -15.50 23.22 -12.55
CA ARG A 72 -14.60 23.28 -13.70
C ARG A 72 -13.51 22.22 -13.56
N TYR A 73 -13.06 21.68 -14.69
CA TYR A 73 -11.97 20.70 -14.72
C TYR A 73 -11.13 20.81 -15.99
N VAL A 74 -9.89 20.34 -15.89
CA VAL A 74 -9.01 20.01 -17.03
C VAL A 74 -8.43 18.61 -16.79
N ILE A 75 -8.49 17.74 -17.79
CA ILE A 75 -7.76 16.47 -17.87
C ILE A 75 -6.54 16.72 -18.75
N PRO A 76 -5.34 16.86 -18.16
CA PRO A 76 -4.17 17.34 -18.89
C PRO A 76 -3.43 16.23 -19.62
N ASP A 77 -2.61 16.62 -20.61
CA ASP A 77 -1.61 15.76 -21.29
C ASP A 77 -2.17 14.38 -21.68
N LEU A 78 -3.32 14.35 -22.38
CA LEU A 78 -3.91 13.11 -22.88
C LEU A 78 -3.23 12.68 -24.18
N PRO A 79 -2.80 11.41 -24.28
CA PRO A 79 -2.38 10.83 -25.54
C PRO A 79 -3.47 10.95 -26.62
N LYS A 80 -3.06 11.00 -27.88
CA LYS A 80 -4.03 11.06 -28.99
C LYS A 80 -4.79 9.73 -29.11
N ALA A 81 -6.04 9.72 -28.64
CA ALA A 81 -6.95 8.59 -28.68
C ALA A 81 -8.41 9.08 -28.58
N ASN A 82 -9.38 8.19 -28.77
CA ASN A 82 -10.76 8.45 -28.38
C ASN A 82 -10.96 8.05 -26.93
N TYR A 83 -11.64 8.91 -26.17
CA TYR A 83 -11.91 8.71 -24.76
C TYR A 83 -13.40 8.64 -24.49
N SER A 84 -13.77 7.66 -23.67
CA SER A 84 -15.04 7.66 -22.97
C SER A 84 -14.90 8.51 -21.71
N VAL A 85 -15.68 9.59 -21.61
CA VAL A 85 -15.60 10.57 -20.51
C VAL A 85 -16.91 10.59 -19.71
N TRP A 86 -16.81 10.48 -18.39
CA TRP A 86 -17.98 10.55 -17.49
C TRP A 86 -17.62 11.12 -16.12
N VAL A 87 -18.67 11.41 -15.34
CA VAL A 87 -18.59 11.95 -13.98
C VAL A 87 -18.96 10.89 -12.96
N ARG A 88 -18.19 10.82 -11.87
CA ARG A 88 -18.47 10.03 -10.67
C ARG A 88 -18.33 10.90 -9.43
N GLY A 89 -19.13 10.68 -8.40
CA GLY A 89 -18.99 11.41 -7.14
C GLY A 89 -19.86 10.85 -6.02
N TYR A 90 -19.50 11.15 -4.76
CA TYR A 90 -20.34 10.79 -3.63
C TYR A 90 -21.65 11.58 -3.65
N GLY A 91 -22.76 10.87 -3.36
CA GLY A 91 -24.13 11.40 -3.52
C GLY A 91 -24.68 11.30 -4.94
N LEU A 92 -23.89 10.80 -5.89
CA LEU A 92 -24.23 10.68 -7.31
C LEU A 92 -24.24 9.21 -7.75
N VAL A 93 -24.72 8.98 -8.97
CA VAL A 93 -24.39 7.79 -9.78
C VAL A 93 -23.55 8.24 -10.98
N ASP A 94 -22.87 7.29 -11.62
CA ASP A 94 -22.13 7.59 -12.85
C ASP A 94 -23.03 8.28 -13.88
N SER A 95 -22.52 9.36 -14.48
CA SER A 95 -23.18 10.00 -15.61
C SER A 95 -23.14 9.12 -16.86
N PRO A 96 -23.98 9.39 -17.87
CA PRO A 96 -23.76 8.84 -19.20
C PRO A 96 -22.33 9.12 -19.68
N LYS A 97 -21.75 8.12 -20.35
CA LYS A 97 -20.43 8.21 -20.98
C LYS A 97 -20.54 8.98 -22.30
N VAL A 98 -19.65 9.97 -22.49
CA VAL A 98 -19.59 10.80 -23.71
C VAL A 98 -18.24 10.58 -24.39
N GLN A 99 -18.24 10.47 -25.71
CA GLN A 99 -17.00 10.33 -26.49
C GLN A 99 -16.35 11.69 -26.71
N ALA A 100 -15.03 11.77 -26.50
CA ALA A 100 -14.25 12.97 -26.75
C ALA A 100 -12.81 12.63 -27.16
N MET A 101 -12.17 13.59 -27.83
CA MET A 101 -10.74 13.56 -28.15
C MET A 101 -10.06 14.75 -27.46
N PRO A 102 -8.73 14.70 -27.24
CA PRO A 102 -7.98 15.85 -26.76
C PRO A 102 -8.16 17.10 -27.65
N GLY A 103 -8.01 18.29 -27.06
CA GLY A 103 -8.27 19.59 -27.68
C GLY A 103 -9.74 20.03 -27.64
N LYS A 104 -10.57 19.45 -26.75
CA LYS A 104 -12.02 19.71 -26.69
C LYS A 104 -12.46 20.25 -25.34
N ASN A 105 -13.31 21.28 -25.41
CA ASN A 105 -14.15 21.69 -24.28
C ASN A 105 -15.42 20.83 -24.26
N LEU A 106 -15.65 20.11 -23.16
CA LEU A 106 -16.73 19.17 -22.95
C LEU A 106 -17.44 19.48 -21.63
N ASN A 107 -18.67 19.99 -21.70
CA ASN A 107 -19.49 20.15 -20.51
C ASN A 107 -20.20 18.83 -20.20
N LEU A 108 -20.25 18.47 -18.91
CA LEU A 108 -20.85 17.22 -18.45
C LEU A 108 -21.98 17.49 -17.45
N LYS A 109 -22.89 16.53 -17.36
CA LYS A 109 -23.99 16.55 -16.40
C LYS A 109 -23.79 15.49 -15.33
N ALA A 110 -23.74 15.92 -14.07
CA ALA A 110 -23.76 15.02 -12.93
C ALA A 110 -25.16 14.43 -12.75
N VAL A 111 -25.26 13.17 -12.32
CA VAL A 111 -26.53 12.49 -12.07
C VAL A 111 -26.69 12.22 -10.58
N VAL A 112 -27.65 12.90 -9.95
CA VAL A 112 -27.96 12.70 -8.54
C VAL A 112 -28.40 11.25 -8.31
N ALA A 113 -27.90 10.62 -7.26
CA ALA A 113 -28.32 9.27 -6.93
C ALA A 113 -29.82 9.26 -6.60
N PRO A 114 -30.60 8.30 -7.12
CA PRO A 114 -32.05 8.26 -6.89
C PRO A 114 -32.43 7.99 -5.41
N ASN A 115 -31.49 7.47 -4.62
CA ASN A 115 -31.63 7.25 -3.18
C ASN A 115 -30.25 7.01 -2.53
N ASP A 116 -30.22 6.98 -1.20
CA ASP A 116 -29.00 6.76 -0.42
C ASP A 116 -28.35 5.39 -0.70
N ALA A 117 -29.13 4.36 -1.02
CA ALA A 117 -28.59 3.04 -1.34
C ALA A 117 -27.81 3.05 -2.67
N ALA A 118 -28.30 3.78 -3.68
CA ALA A 118 -27.61 3.98 -4.95
C ALA A 118 -26.32 4.80 -4.77
N ALA A 119 -26.36 5.87 -3.97
CA ALA A 119 -25.17 6.67 -3.65
C ALA A 119 -24.10 5.84 -2.93
N ALA A 120 -24.50 5.02 -1.95
CA ALA A 120 -23.59 4.23 -1.13
C ALA A 120 -22.83 3.15 -1.93
N ARG A 121 -23.30 2.78 -3.13
CA ARG A 121 -22.57 1.85 -4.01
C ARG A 121 -21.19 2.36 -4.39
N TYR A 122 -21.00 3.69 -4.41
CA TYR A 122 -19.74 4.34 -4.73
C TYR A 122 -18.86 4.60 -3.51
N TYR A 123 -19.30 4.27 -2.30
CA TYR A 123 -18.51 4.52 -1.10
C TYR A 123 -17.28 3.61 -1.03
N PRO A 124 -16.16 4.12 -0.49
CA PRO A 124 -14.98 3.31 -0.18
C PRO A 124 -15.32 2.09 0.67
N ALA A 125 -14.48 1.07 0.59
CA ALA A 125 -14.69 -0.17 1.34
C ALA A 125 -14.74 0.04 2.86
N ILE A 126 -14.00 1.02 3.41
CA ILE A 126 -13.97 1.33 4.85
C ILE A 126 -15.38 1.61 5.41
N TYR A 127 -16.26 2.27 4.65
CA TYR A 127 -17.61 2.62 5.10
C TYR A 127 -18.50 1.39 5.27
N TRP A 128 -18.33 0.41 4.39
CA TRP A 128 -19.03 -0.86 4.47
C TRP A 128 -18.42 -1.76 5.54
N TYR A 129 -17.08 -1.82 5.60
CA TYR A 129 -16.38 -2.67 6.56
C TYR A 129 -16.57 -2.21 8.01
N SER A 130 -16.66 -0.90 8.26
CA SER A 130 -16.93 -0.37 9.60
C SER A 130 -18.29 -0.78 10.18
N MET A 131 -19.20 -1.29 9.35
CA MET A 131 -20.49 -1.84 9.79
C MET A 131 -20.38 -3.25 10.41
N LEU A 132 -19.24 -3.93 10.25
CA LEU A 132 -18.97 -5.20 10.91
C LEU A 132 -19.01 -5.00 12.43
N LYS A 133 -19.80 -5.82 13.12
CA LYS A 133 -19.83 -5.80 14.59
C LYS A 133 -18.56 -6.47 15.12
N ILE A 134 -17.94 -5.81 16.10
CA ILE A 134 -16.84 -6.39 16.86
C ILE A 134 -17.43 -7.14 18.05
N PRO A 135 -16.89 -8.32 18.43
CA PRO A 135 -17.35 -9.03 19.62
C PRO A 135 -17.34 -8.13 20.86
N ASP A 136 -18.35 -8.33 21.71
CA ASP A 136 -18.44 -7.61 22.98
C ASP A 136 -17.30 -8.04 23.90
N LYS A 137 -16.90 -7.16 24.84
CA LYS A 137 -15.79 -7.44 25.77
C LYS A 137 -15.97 -8.74 26.55
N GLY A 138 -17.21 -9.13 26.85
CA GLY A 138 -17.54 -10.35 27.59
C GLY A 138 -17.29 -11.65 26.83
N GLU A 139 -17.06 -11.59 25.51
CA GLU A 139 -16.87 -12.76 24.65
C GLU A 139 -15.40 -13.20 24.56
N PHE A 140 -14.48 -12.35 25.02
CA PHE A 140 -13.04 -12.63 25.11
C PHE A 140 -12.69 -13.34 26.43
N GLY A 141 -11.52 -13.97 26.49
CA GLY A 141 -11.07 -14.73 27.67
C GLY A 141 -11.74 -16.08 27.81
N GLY A 142 -12.13 -16.72 26.71
CA GLY A 142 -12.61 -18.12 26.68
C GLY A 142 -14.07 -18.30 27.11
N LYS A 143 -14.82 -17.21 27.30
CA LYS A 143 -16.23 -17.23 27.72
C LYS A 143 -17.23 -17.50 26.58
N GLY A 144 -16.73 -17.63 25.35
CA GLY A 144 -17.52 -17.91 24.15
C GLY A 144 -16.71 -18.73 23.14
N LYS A 145 -17.01 -18.60 21.84
CA LYS A 145 -16.26 -19.29 20.77
C LYS A 145 -14.84 -18.74 20.55
N ILE A 146 -14.53 -17.56 21.08
CA ILE A 146 -13.22 -16.93 20.94
C ILE A 146 -12.24 -17.64 21.89
N PRO A 147 -11.07 -18.13 21.40
CA PRO A 147 -10.11 -18.83 22.24
C PRO A 147 -9.62 -17.98 23.42
N GLU A 148 -9.33 -18.64 24.55
CA GLU A 148 -8.99 -18.00 25.84
C GLU A 148 -7.87 -16.95 25.74
N LYS A 149 -6.84 -17.24 24.96
CA LYS A 149 -5.64 -16.40 24.84
C LYS A 149 -5.80 -15.19 23.91
N ILE A 150 -6.94 -15.06 23.24
CA ILE A 150 -7.18 -14.00 22.26
C ILE A 150 -7.83 -12.81 22.96
N ALA A 151 -7.11 -11.68 23.03
CA ALA A 151 -7.66 -10.41 23.46
C ALA A 151 -8.37 -9.68 22.30
N GLN A 152 -9.11 -8.61 22.62
CA GLN A 152 -9.79 -7.81 21.60
C GLN A 152 -8.82 -7.18 20.58
N THR A 153 -7.62 -6.80 21.00
CA THR A 153 -6.59 -6.28 20.08
C THR A 153 -6.03 -7.38 19.18
N ASP A 154 -5.90 -8.62 19.65
CA ASP A 154 -5.45 -9.75 18.82
C ASP A 154 -6.47 -10.06 17.72
N TRP A 155 -7.75 -10.05 18.09
CA TRP A 155 -8.86 -10.17 17.15
C TRP A 155 -8.81 -9.07 16.09
N LEU A 156 -8.75 -7.80 16.52
CA LEU A 156 -8.70 -6.66 15.60
C LEU A 156 -7.45 -6.72 14.70
N ASN A 157 -6.31 -7.09 15.26
CA ASN A 157 -5.06 -7.23 14.51
C ASN A 157 -5.17 -8.29 13.39
N SER A 158 -5.77 -9.44 13.72
CA SER A 158 -6.01 -10.55 12.76
C SER A 158 -7.04 -10.17 11.69
N MET A 159 -8.10 -9.46 12.08
CA MET A 159 -9.16 -9.05 11.15
C MET A 159 -8.75 -7.89 10.24
N LYS A 160 -7.69 -7.15 10.61
CA LYS A 160 -7.16 -5.99 9.88
C LYS A 160 -5.81 -6.30 9.21
N ASN A 161 -4.81 -5.44 9.42
CA ASN A 161 -3.54 -5.41 8.69
C ASN A 161 -2.75 -6.69 8.72
N ASN A 162 -2.78 -7.43 9.82
CA ASN A 162 -1.91 -8.58 10.03
C ASN A 162 -2.54 -9.92 9.65
N GLY A 163 -3.77 -9.91 9.11
CA GLY A 163 -4.43 -11.09 8.57
C GLY A 163 -5.18 -10.82 7.26
N CYS A 164 -6.52 -10.81 7.29
CA CYS A 164 -7.34 -10.85 6.07
C CYS A 164 -7.10 -9.63 5.17
N ILE A 165 -7.15 -8.43 5.74
CA ILE A 165 -7.00 -7.20 4.95
C ILE A 165 -5.58 -7.04 4.41
N GLY A 166 -4.58 -7.72 4.98
CA GLY A 166 -3.25 -7.80 4.38
C GLY A 166 -3.23 -8.54 3.02
N CYS A 167 -4.29 -9.24 2.64
CA CYS A 167 -4.35 -10.00 1.38
C CYS A 167 -5.23 -9.32 0.32
N HIS A 168 -6.42 -8.85 0.71
CA HIS A 168 -7.40 -8.25 -0.18
C HIS A 168 -8.26 -7.25 0.58
N GLN A 169 -8.98 -6.39 -0.14
CA GLN A 169 -9.87 -5.42 0.48
C GLN A 169 -11.11 -6.11 1.08
N LEU A 170 -11.54 -5.71 2.28
CA LEU A 170 -12.85 -6.05 2.84
C LEU A 170 -13.76 -4.82 2.82
N GLY A 171 -15.01 -5.00 2.38
CA GLY A 171 -16.01 -3.93 2.25
C GLY A 171 -16.31 -3.54 0.79
N GLN A 172 -15.52 -4.00 -0.17
CA GLN A 172 -15.91 -3.97 -1.58
C GLN A 172 -17.11 -4.89 -1.84
N LEU A 173 -17.89 -4.60 -2.89
CA LEU A 173 -19.16 -5.28 -3.18
C LEU A 173 -19.04 -6.81 -3.10
N SER A 174 -18.05 -7.37 -3.79
CA SER A 174 -17.81 -8.83 -3.84
C SER A 174 -17.50 -9.46 -2.48
N THR A 175 -16.99 -8.69 -1.51
CA THR A 175 -16.61 -9.17 -0.16
C THR A 175 -17.68 -8.97 0.90
N ARG A 176 -18.60 -8.02 0.68
CA ARG A 176 -19.73 -7.77 1.59
C ARG A 176 -21.01 -8.50 1.21
N THR A 177 -21.08 -9.03 -0.01
CA THR A 177 -22.19 -9.84 -0.52
C THR A 177 -21.70 -11.21 -0.99
N PHE A 178 -22.65 -12.11 -1.29
CA PHE A 178 -22.39 -13.34 -2.05
C PHE A 178 -22.70 -13.08 -3.53
N PRO A 179 -21.69 -12.96 -4.41
CA PRO A 179 -21.93 -12.66 -5.81
C PRO A 179 -22.57 -13.87 -6.52
N GLU A 180 -23.75 -13.67 -7.11
CA GLU A 180 -24.49 -14.72 -7.83
C GLU A 180 -24.05 -14.84 -9.29
N SER A 181 -23.68 -13.73 -9.93
CA SER A 181 -23.24 -13.67 -11.33
C SER A 181 -21.76 -14.02 -11.48
N VAL A 182 -21.37 -15.18 -10.99
CA VAL A 182 -20.01 -15.73 -11.11
C VAL A 182 -20.03 -17.09 -11.79
N PRO A 183 -18.98 -17.50 -12.52
CA PRO A 183 -18.99 -18.76 -13.27
C PRO A 183 -19.20 -20.01 -12.42
N HIS A 184 -18.78 -19.99 -11.16
CA HIS A 184 -18.88 -21.13 -10.24
C HIS A 184 -19.54 -20.69 -8.92
N PRO A 185 -20.86 -20.43 -8.89
CA PRO A 185 -21.51 -19.93 -7.68
C PRO A 185 -21.27 -20.86 -6.49
N LEU A 186 -21.21 -20.30 -5.27
CA LEU A 186 -20.91 -21.07 -4.05
C LEU A 186 -21.92 -22.20 -3.78
N GLY A 187 -23.12 -22.09 -4.33
CA GLY A 187 -24.26 -22.97 -4.06
C GLY A 187 -25.34 -22.25 -3.25
N LYS A 188 -26.39 -22.99 -2.89
CA LYS A 188 -27.45 -22.52 -2.01
C LYS A 188 -27.18 -23.06 -0.60
N PHE A 189 -27.37 -22.20 0.41
CA PHE A 189 -27.18 -22.51 1.81
C PHE A 189 -28.41 -22.08 2.60
N ALA A 190 -28.69 -22.75 3.72
CA ALA A 190 -29.83 -22.41 4.57
C ALA A 190 -29.58 -21.10 5.33
N THR A 191 -28.32 -20.80 5.63
CA THR A 191 -27.90 -19.60 6.37
C THR A 191 -26.67 -18.95 5.76
N SER A 192 -26.49 -17.66 6.01
CA SER A 192 -25.27 -16.94 5.63
C SER A 192 -24.04 -17.40 6.40
N GLU A 193 -24.18 -18.01 7.59
CA GLU A 193 -23.06 -18.63 8.31
C GLU A 193 -22.49 -19.84 7.54
N GLU A 194 -23.36 -20.71 7.02
CA GLU A 194 -22.96 -21.83 6.17
C GLU A 194 -22.29 -21.34 4.88
N ALA A 195 -22.84 -20.31 4.25
CA ALA A 195 -22.28 -19.70 3.05
C ALA A 195 -20.89 -19.09 3.32
N TRP A 196 -20.69 -18.39 4.44
CA TRP A 196 -19.38 -17.87 4.84
C TRP A 196 -18.39 -18.98 5.16
N PHE A 197 -18.80 -20.03 5.88
CA PHE A 197 -17.96 -21.19 6.15
C PHE A 197 -17.48 -21.85 4.85
N ARG A 198 -18.34 -21.98 3.84
CA ARG A 198 -17.95 -22.47 2.50
C ARG A 198 -17.06 -21.47 1.75
N ARG A 199 -17.36 -20.18 1.84
CA ARG A 199 -16.63 -19.11 1.13
C ARG A 199 -15.15 -19.08 1.49
N ILE A 200 -14.83 -19.15 2.78
CA ILE A 200 -13.44 -19.02 3.28
C ILE A 200 -12.55 -20.21 2.89
N GLN A 201 -13.12 -21.29 2.32
CA GLN A 201 -12.36 -22.43 1.80
C GLN A 201 -12.03 -22.29 0.30
N SER A 202 -12.43 -21.19 -0.34
CA SER A 202 -12.41 -21.08 -1.81
C SER A 202 -11.05 -20.72 -2.37
N GLY A 203 -10.64 -21.43 -3.42
CA GLY A 203 -9.42 -21.13 -4.19
C GLY A 203 -8.13 -21.39 -3.43
N GLN A 204 -7.01 -20.93 -3.98
CA GLN A 204 -5.68 -21.27 -3.45
C GLN A 204 -5.42 -20.70 -2.05
N SER A 205 -6.00 -19.54 -1.67
CA SER A 205 -5.88 -19.03 -0.30
C SER A 205 -6.87 -19.63 0.71
N GLY A 206 -7.71 -20.60 0.30
CA GLY A 206 -8.75 -21.20 1.14
C GLY A 206 -8.23 -21.79 2.45
N GLU A 207 -7.12 -22.52 2.41
CA GLU A 207 -6.51 -23.13 3.60
C GLU A 207 -6.01 -22.08 4.60
N GLN A 208 -5.41 -20.99 4.11
CA GLN A 208 -4.98 -19.88 4.95
C GLN A 208 -6.18 -19.18 5.60
N MET A 209 -7.19 -18.83 4.81
CA MET A 209 -8.39 -18.15 5.32
C MET A 209 -9.12 -19.03 6.34
N PHE A 210 -9.24 -20.32 6.06
CA PHE A 210 -9.85 -21.29 6.98
C PHE A 210 -9.05 -21.42 8.27
N THR A 211 -7.72 -21.59 8.18
CA THR A 211 -6.85 -21.67 9.36
C THR A 211 -7.01 -20.43 10.24
N GLN A 212 -6.92 -19.24 9.65
CA GLN A 212 -7.00 -18.00 10.41
C GLN A 212 -8.35 -17.81 11.11
N LEU A 213 -9.47 -18.00 10.41
CA LEU A 213 -10.79 -17.72 10.98
C LEU A 213 -11.32 -18.86 11.85
N VAL A 214 -11.04 -20.12 11.50
CA VAL A 214 -11.59 -21.30 12.18
C VAL A 214 -10.64 -21.79 13.27
N LYS A 215 -9.37 -22.02 12.95
CA LYS A 215 -8.40 -22.55 13.91
C LYS A 215 -7.91 -21.45 14.87
N ASP A 216 -7.45 -20.32 14.36
CA ASP A 216 -6.79 -19.31 15.20
C ASP A 216 -7.79 -18.43 15.97
N LEU A 217 -8.96 -18.14 15.37
CA LEU A 217 -10.03 -17.34 15.98
C LEU A 217 -11.25 -18.15 16.44
N GLY A 218 -11.16 -19.48 16.46
CA GLY A 218 -12.19 -20.39 16.98
C GLY A 218 -13.51 -20.41 16.18
N GLY A 219 -13.49 -19.98 14.92
CA GLY A 219 -14.68 -19.89 14.06
C GLY A 219 -15.65 -18.77 14.44
N ALA A 220 -15.38 -18.03 15.52
CA ALA A 220 -16.20 -16.92 15.96
C ALA A 220 -16.43 -15.82 14.89
N PRO A 221 -15.49 -15.49 13.98
CA PRO A 221 -15.72 -14.43 12.99
C PRO A 221 -16.89 -14.69 12.04
N ILE A 222 -17.19 -15.97 11.75
CA ILE A 222 -18.16 -16.38 10.72
C ILE A 222 -19.54 -15.77 10.96
N ARG A 223 -20.05 -15.82 12.20
CA ARG A 223 -21.37 -15.25 12.52
C ARG A 223 -21.43 -13.73 12.37
N TYR A 224 -20.34 -13.01 12.63
CA TYR A 224 -20.30 -11.55 12.49
C TYR A 224 -20.23 -11.15 11.02
N TYR A 225 -19.51 -11.93 10.21
CA TYR A 225 -19.54 -11.76 8.76
C TYR A 225 -20.91 -12.09 8.17
N ALA A 226 -21.58 -13.15 8.65
CA ALA A 226 -22.94 -13.50 8.26
C ALA A 226 -23.95 -12.40 8.63
N ASP A 227 -23.96 -11.94 9.89
CA ASP A 227 -24.80 -10.82 10.34
C ASP A 227 -24.54 -9.54 9.52
N TRP A 228 -23.28 -9.23 9.22
CA TRP A 228 -22.93 -8.08 8.39
C TRP A 228 -23.48 -8.18 6.97
N THR A 229 -23.29 -9.33 6.31
CA THR A 229 -23.83 -9.57 4.95
C THR A 229 -25.37 -9.58 4.95
N ASP A 230 -26.00 -10.20 5.94
CA ASP A 230 -27.47 -10.26 6.05
C ASP A 230 -28.10 -8.89 6.28
N ARG A 231 -27.48 -8.06 7.12
CA ARG A 231 -27.95 -6.69 7.35
C ARG A 231 -27.82 -5.83 6.10
N ILE A 232 -26.73 -5.95 5.36
CA ILE A 232 -26.55 -5.27 4.07
C ILE A 232 -27.60 -5.76 3.06
N ALA A 233 -27.86 -7.07 2.98
CA ALA A 233 -28.88 -7.63 2.09
C ALA A 233 -30.30 -7.13 2.43
N LYS A 234 -30.58 -6.87 3.71
CA LYS A 234 -31.83 -6.25 4.20
C LYS A 234 -31.89 -4.73 4.00
N GLY A 235 -30.85 -4.12 3.45
CA GLY A 235 -30.81 -2.69 3.12
C GLY A 235 -30.15 -1.80 4.17
N GLU A 236 -29.45 -2.34 5.17
CA GLU A 236 -28.64 -1.49 6.06
C GLU A 236 -27.51 -0.81 5.26
N LEU A 237 -27.35 0.49 5.45
CA LEU A 237 -26.33 1.32 4.80
C LEU A 237 -25.29 1.81 5.81
N PRO A 238 -24.10 2.22 5.34
CA PRO A 238 -23.12 2.91 6.19
C PRO A 238 -23.75 4.14 6.84
N GLN A 239 -23.52 4.30 8.15
CA GLN A 239 -24.11 5.41 8.91
C GLN A 239 -23.48 6.77 8.61
N THR A 240 -22.26 6.77 8.09
CA THR A 240 -21.54 7.97 7.70
C THR A 240 -21.44 8.02 6.18
N LYS A 241 -21.50 9.24 5.63
CA LYS A 241 -21.30 9.49 4.21
C LYS A 241 -19.87 10.00 4.01
N PRO A 242 -19.15 9.56 2.97
CA PRO A 242 -17.84 10.09 2.66
C PRO A 242 -17.91 11.54 2.22
N ALA A 243 -16.89 12.31 2.60
CA ALA A 243 -16.71 13.67 2.09
C ALA A 243 -16.16 13.59 0.66
N ARG A 244 -16.62 14.52 -0.18
CA ARG A 244 -16.00 14.74 -1.49
C ARG A 244 -14.60 15.35 -1.33
N PRO A 245 -13.69 15.14 -2.30
CA PRO A 245 -12.41 15.84 -2.34
C PRO A 245 -12.53 17.35 -2.11
N GLN A 246 -11.70 17.86 -1.21
CA GLN A 246 -11.65 19.27 -0.83
C GLN A 246 -10.20 19.78 -0.78
N GLY A 247 -10.04 21.09 -0.94
CA GLY A 247 -8.72 21.73 -0.90
C GLY A 247 -7.74 21.04 -1.85
N VAL A 248 -6.58 20.64 -1.32
CA VAL A 248 -5.49 20.00 -2.07
C VAL A 248 -5.89 18.67 -2.71
N GLU A 249 -6.90 17.96 -2.20
CA GLU A 249 -7.37 16.70 -2.81
C GLU A 249 -7.98 16.91 -4.20
N ARG A 250 -8.44 18.13 -4.51
CA ARG A 250 -8.97 18.48 -5.84
C ARG A 250 -7.87 18.68 -6.89
N ASN A 251 -6.63 18.80 -6.43
CA ASN A 251 -5.48 18.99 -7.28
C ASN A 251 -4.83 17.66 -7.68
N ILE A 252 -5.44 16.53 -7.33
CA ILE A 252 -4.89 15.22 -7.63
C ILE A 252 -5.28 14.82 -9.06
N VAL A 253 -4.28 14.40 -9.82
CA VAL A 253 -4.44 13.72 -11.12
C VAL A 253 -4.03 12.27 -10.93
N VAL A 254 -4.89 11.35 -11.36
CA VAL A 254 -4.62 9.91 -11.32
C VAL A 254 -4.57 9.38 -12.75
N THR A 255 -3.49 8.72 -13.12
CA THR A 255 -3.38 8.01 -14.40
C THR A 255 -3.21 6.52 -14.14
N THR A 256 -3.93 5.67 -14.87
CA THR A 256 -3.90 4.22 -14.69
C THR A 256 -3.63 3.48 -15.99
N TRP A 257 -2.93 2.35 -15.88
CA TRP A 257 -2.67 1.40 -16.97
C TRP A 257 -2.96 -0.01 -16.48
N GLU A 258 -3.67 -0.81 -17.26
CA GLU A 258 -3.71 -2.26 -17.01
C GLU A 258 -2.37 -2.90 -17.37
N TRP A 259 -1.96 -3.89 -16.60
CA TRP A 259 -0.74 -4.67 -16.86
C TRP A 259 -0.85 -6.09 -16.31
N LEU A 260 0.07 -6.97 -16.72
CA LEU A 260 0.00 -8.42 -16.48
C LEU A 260 -1.24 -9.06 -17.14
N ASN A 261 -2.02 -9.86 -16.41
CA ASN A 261 -3.19 -10.60 -16.89
C ASN A 261 -4.24 -10.73 -15.77
N ASP A 262 -5.40 -11.30 -16.10
CA ASP A 262 -6.58 -11.36 -15.24
C ASP A 262 -6.55 -12.45 -14.16
N LYS A 263 -5.60 -13.38 -14.24
CA LYS A 263 -5.42 -14.50 -13.29
C LYS A 263 -4.39 -14.23 -12.21
N LYS A 264 -3.47 -13.30 -12.45
CA LYS A 264 -2.34 -13.01 -11.57
C LYS A 264 -2.53 -11.66 -10.87
N TYR A 265 -1.88 -11.51 -9.73
CA TYR A 265 -1.84 -10.24 -9.01
C TYR A 265 -0.41 -9.70 -8.93
N LEU A 266 -0.29 -8.43 -8.58
CA LEU A 266 0.99 -7.77 -8.33
C LEU A 266 1.07 -7.35 -6.88
N HIS A 267 2.15 -7.62 -6.17
CA HIS A 267 2.31 -7.13 -4.81
C HIS A 267 2.79 -5.69 -4.81
N ASP A 268 3.85 -5.40 -5.57
CA ASP A 268 4.54 -4.11 -5.53
C ASP A 268 4.98 -3.65 -6.92
N LEU A 269 5.43 -2.39 -7.01
CA LEU A 269 6.20 -1.87 -8.14
C LEU A 269 7.38 -1.02 -7.65
N ILE A 270 8.35 -0.77 -8.53
CA ILE A 270 9.43 0.19 -8.28
C ILE A 270 9.58 1.16 -9.45
N ALA A 271 9.86 2.43 -9.14
CA ALA A 271 9.96 3.51 -10.11
C ALA A 271 11.35 4.16 -10.16
N SER A 272 12.04 4.32 -9.03
CA SER A 272 13.34 4.99 -8.97
C SER A 272 14.25 4.45 -7.85
N ASP A 273 15.49 4.93 -7.79
CA ASP A 273 16.29 4.82 -6.58
C ASP A 273 15.79 5.90 -5.61
N ARG A 274 15.24 5.50 -4.48
CA ARG A 274 14.71 6.44 -3.49
C ARG A 274 15.71 7.53 -3.09
N ARG A 275 17.01 7.20 -3.00
CA ARG A 275 18.07 8.12 -2.54
C ARG A 275 18.36 9.21 -3.56
N ASP A 276 18.05 8.93 -4.83
CA ASP A 276 18.12 9.86 -5.96
C ASP A 276 16.92 9.59 -6.89
N PRO A 277 15.76 10.23 -6.61
CA PRO A 277 14.52 9.92 -7.31
C PRO A 277 14.52 10.35 -8.80
N THR A 278 15.63 10.90 -9.31
CA THR A 278 15.81 11.18 -10.75
C THR A 278 16.36 9.97 -11.52
N VAL A 279 16.86 8.95 -10.81
CA VAL A 279 17.24 7.69 -11.42
C VAL A 279 16.01 7.06 -12.07
N ASN A 280 16.18 6.51 -13.28
CA ASN A 280 15.10 5.94 -14.09
C ASN A 280 14.01 6.97 -14.48
N ALA A 281 14.35 8.27 -14.53
CA ALA A 281 13.48 9.31 -15.08
C ALA A 281 12.92 8.94 -16.45
N ASN A 282 11.60 9.01 -16.58
CA ASN A 282 10.80 8.62 -17.74
C ASN A 282 10.95 7.14 -18.16
N GLY A 283 11.65 6.34 -17.36
CA GLY A 283 11.94 4.94 -17.64
C GLY A 283 10.79 4.00 -17.31
N PRO A 284 10.96 2.71 -17.63
CA PRO A 284 9.97 1.69 -17.31
C PRO A 284 9.84 1.43 -15.81
N LEU A 285 8.66 0.97 -15.40
CA LEU A 285 8.37 0.48 -14.04
C LEU A 285 8.42 -1.04 -14.02
N PHE A 286 8.85 -1.63 -12.91
CA PHE A 286 8.96 -3.08 -12.76
C PHE A 286 8.06 -3.55 -11.61
N GLY A 287 7.22 -4.56 -11.89
CA GLY A 287 6.30 -5.14 -10.92
C GLY A 287 6.83 -6.41 -10.25
N SER A 288 6.45 -6.63 -8.99
CA SER A 288 6.75 -7.83 -8.21
C SER A 288 5.46 -8.62 -7.95
N PRO A 289 5.25 -9.81 -8.56
CA PRO A 289 3.95 -10.49 -8.47
C PRO A 289 3.63 -11.20 -7.16
N GLU A 290 4.62 -11.45 -6.29
CA GLU A 290 4.59 -12.25 -5.05
C GLU A 290 3.66 -13.47 -5.07
N TYR A 291 4.14 -14.70 -4.89
CA TYR A 291 3.31 -15.92 -4.89
C TYR A 291 2.52 -16.22 -6.19
N SER A 292 2.30 -15.26 -7.10
CA SER A 292 1.35 -15.44 -8.21
C SER A 292 1.98 -16.03 -9.48
N THR A 293 3.15 -15.55 -9.92
CA THR A 293 3.82 -16.01 -11.15
C THR A 293 5.31 -15.65 -11.16
N ASP A 294 6.06 -16.27 -12.07
CA ASP A 294 7.49 -15.99 -12.33
C ASP A 294 7.73 -14.86 -13.33
N LEU A 295 6.66 -14.25 -13.84
CA LEU A 295 6.75 -13.08 -14.70
C LEU A 295 7.19 -11.85 -13.91
N ILE A 296 7.92 -10.94 -14.54
CA ILE A 296 8.19 -9.58 -14.05
C ILE A 296 7.47 -8.64 -15.02
N PRO A 297 6.28 -8.12 -14.65
CA PRO A 297 5.56 -7.16 -15.47
C PRO A 297 6.33 -5.85 -15.56
N VAL A 298 6.33 -5.28 -16.76
CA VAL A 298 6.99 -4.01 -17.05
C VAL A 298 6.00 -3.08 -17.73
N LEU A 299 5.96 -1.83 -17.29
CA LEU A 299 5.18 -0.75 -17.89
C LEU A 299 6.13 0.34 -18.39
N ASP A 300 6.05 0.69 -19.68
CA ASP A 300 6.60 1.94 -20.21
C ASP A 300 5.48 2.99 -20.23
N PRO A 301 5.47 3.95 -19.28
CA PRO A 301 4.38 4.92 -19.17
C PRO A 301 4.42 5.96 -20.29
N LYS A 302 5.55 6.16 -21.00
CA LYS A 302 5.66 7.09 -22.12
C LYS A 302 5.05 6.53 -23.39
N LYS A 303 5.22 5.23 -23.63
CA LYS A 303 4.66 4.54 -24.79
C LYS A 303 3.29 3.93 -24.52
N HIS A 304 2.87 3.90 -23.26
CA HIS A 304 1.65 3.22 -22.81
C HIS A 304 1.63 1.74 -23.21
N THR A 305 2.80 1.10 -23.16
CA THR A 305 2.99 -0.31 -23.52
C THR A 305 3.37 -1.12 -22.29
N THR A 306 2.92 -2.37 -22.24
CA THR A 306 3.31 -3.32 -21.21
C THR A 306 3.87 -4.60 -21.82
N TRP A 307 4.80 -5.24 -21.12
CA TRP A 307 5.33 -6.55 -21.46
C TRP A 307 5.71 -7.30 -20.19
N ASN A 308 6.04 -8.58 -20.33
CA ASN A 308 6.51 -9.39 -19.22
C ASN A 308 7.91 -9.92 -19.54
N LEU A 309 8.82 -9.82 -18.57
CA LEU A 309 10.02 -10.63 -18.55
C LEU A 309 9.73 -11.91 -17.78
N THR A 310 10.41 -13.01 -18.10
CA THR A 310 10.32 -14.24 -17.30
C THR A 310 11.55 -14.30 -16.42
N ALA A 311 11.38 -14.29 -15.10
CA ALA A 311 12.51 -14.46 -14.19
C ALA A 311 13.11 -15.86 -14.39
N PRO A 312 14.41 -15.96 -14.71
CA PRO A 312 15.04 -17.25 -14.91
C PRO A 312 15.17 -17.99 -13.59
N ILE A 313 15.05 -19.32 -13.65
CA ILE A 313 15.19 -20.21 -12.52
C ILE A 313 16.52 -20.92 -12.67
N ARG A 314 17.44 -20.73 -11.71
CA ARG A 314 18.76 -21.36 -11.73
C ARG A 314 18.65 -22.88 -11.60
N ASP A 315 17.84 -23.33 -10.64
CA ASP A 315 17.71 -24.73 -10.28
C ASP A 315 16.34 -25.26 -10.78
N PRO A 316 16.27 -26.03 -11.89
CA PRO A 316 15.01 -26.30 -12.60
C PRO A 316 13.97 -27.08 -11.78
N ASN A 317 14.44 -27.83 -10.77
CA ASN A 317 13.62 -28.71 -9.94
C ASN A 317 13.13 -28.05 -8.64
N ILE A 318 13.29 -26.73 -8.47
CA ILE A 318 12.72 -26.08 -7.29
C ILE A 318 11.18 -26.19 -7.33
N PRO A 319 10.54 -26.60 -6.22
CA PRO A 319 9.08 -26.63 -6.13
C PRO A 319 8.53 -25.21 -6.17
N GLU A 320 7.26 -25.10 -6.55
CA GLU A 320 6.53 -23.84 -6.47
C GLU A 320 6.67 -23.21 -5.08
N ALA A 321 6.98 -21.92 -5.07
CA ALA A 321 7.20 -21.13 -3.88
C ALA A 321 5.90 -20.46 -3.43
N LEU A 322 4.84 -21.28 -3.29
CA LEU A 322 3.54 -20.86 -2.77
C LEU A 322 3.52 -20.69 -1.22
N GLY A 323 4.64 -21.07 -0.58
CA GLY A 323 5.04 -20.78 0.81
C GLY A 323 4.84 -21.94 1.82
N PRO A 324 5.70 -22.11 2.85
CA PRO A 324 5.38 -22.90 4.04
C PRO A 324 4.58 -22.02 5.03
N GLY A 325 3.30 -22.35 5.26
CA GLY A 325 2.39 -21.60 6.14
C GLY A 325 1.96 -20.22 5.60
N HIS A 326 1.16 -20.16 4.52
CA HIS A 326 0.60 -18.98 3.78
C HIS A 326 1.39 -18.64 2.49
N ALA A 327 0.83 -18.40 1.28
CA ALA A 327 -0.36 -17.65 0.86
C ALA A 327 -1.37 -18.42 -0.02
N ALA A 328 -0.95 -19.58 -0.50
CA ALA A 328 -1.62 -20.35 -1.54
C ALA A 328 -1.33 -21.84 -1.37
N SER A 329 -2.36 -22.67 -1.49
CA SER A 329 -2.25 -24.13 -1.49
C SER A 329 -2.10 -24.64 -2.93
N ASP A 330 -1.32 -25.71 -3.11
CA ASP A 330 -1.21 -26.42 -4.39
C ASP A 330 -2.54 -27.09 -4.77
N LYS A 331 -3.22 -27.67 -3.78
CA LYS A 331 -4.58 -28.19 -3.91
C LYS A 331 -5.56 -27.30 -3.15
N VAL A 332 -6.56 -26.78 -3.86
CA VAL A 332 -7.58 -25.93 -3.23
C VAL A 332 -8.51 -26.78 -2.38
N MET A 333 -8.94 -26.26 -1.22
CA MET A 333 -9.92 -26.96 -0.37
C MET A 333 -11.28 -27.06 -1.04
N GLN A 334 -11.68 -25.97 -1.70
CA GLN A 334 -12.94 -25.86 -2.41
C GLN A 334 -12.80 -24.96 -3.66
N PRO A 335 -13.64 -25.16 -4.70
CA PRO A 335 -13.60 -24.33 -5.90
C PRO A 335 -13.72 -22.83 -5.61
N SER A 336 -12.92 -22.04 -6.31
CA SER A 336 -13.06 -20.59 -6.44
C SER A 336 -14.35 -20.24 -7.19
N PRO A 337 -15.11 -19.20 -6.77
CA PRO A 337 -16.27 -18.77 -7.52
C PRO A 337 -15.98 -18.24 -8.93
N TYR A 338 -14.74 -17.82 -9.16
CA TYR A 338 -14.31 -17.18 -10.41
C TYR A 338 -13.55 -18.14 -11.33
N TRP A 339 -12.78 -19.05 -10.74
CA TRP A 339 -11.82 -19.91 -11.45
C TRP A 339 -12.05 -21.41 -11.23
N GLY A 340 -13.04 -21.80 -10.42
CA GLY A 340 -13.33 -23.20 -10.15
C GLY A 340 -12.16 -23.87 -9.43
N GLN A 341 -11.74 -25.03 -9.95
CA GLN A 341 -10.60 -25.80 -9.45
C GLN A 341 -9.26 -25.39 -10.08
N GLU A 342 -9.24 -24.37 -10.96
CA GLU A 342 -8.03 -23.96 -11.66
C GLU A 342 -6.98 -23.40 -10.68
N LYS A 343 -5.74 -23.91 -10.79
CA LYS A 343 -4.58 -23.34 -10.12
C LYS A 343 -4.06 -22.16 -10.93
N ILE A 344 -4.33 -20.95 -10.47
CA ILE A 344 -4.00 -19.70 -11.15
C ILE A 344 -2.71 -19.07 -10.66
N TRP A 345 -2.12 -19.53 -9.56
CA TRP A 345 -0.83 -19.10 -9.03
C TRP A 345 0.16 -20.25 -9.01
N ASP A 346 1.34 -20.01 -9.58
CA ASP A 346 2.27 -21.07 -10.02
C ASP A 346 3.75 -20.66 -9.88
N THR A 347 4.04 -19.62 -9.10
CA THR A 347 5.43 -19.12 -9.03
C THR A 347 6.38 -20.12 -8.40
N LYS A 348 7.59 -20.20 -8.94
CA LYS A 348 8.76 -20.81 -8.29
C LYS A 348 9.71 -19.74 -7.74
N VAL A 349 9.71 -18.55 -8.34
CA VAL A 349 10.61 -17.43 -8.01
C VAL A 349 10.12 -16.63 -6.80
N ASN A 350 8.81 -16.44 -6.65
CA ASN A 350 8.20 -15.67 -5.56
C ASN A 350 8.88 -14.30 -5.34
N ASN A 351 8.96 -13.52 -6.42
CA ASN A 351 9.46 -12.14 -6.42
C ASN A 351 8.52 -11.25 -5.59
N HIS A 352 9.00 -10.70 -4.47
CA HIS A 352 8.19 -9.96 -3.50
C HIS A 352 8.26 -8.44 -3.62
N ASN A 353 9.46 -7.87 -3.49
CA ASN A 353 9.69 -6.43 -3.45
C ASN A 353 10.93 -6.11 -4.29
N ALA A 354 10.91 -4.93 -4.92
CA ALA A 354 11.94 -4.45 -5.82
C ALA A 354 12.52 -3.11 -5.34
N MET A 355 13.81 -2.89 -5.59
CA MET A 355 14.49 -1.60 -5.39
C MET A 355 15.38 -1.30 -6.60
N ILE A 356 15.42 -0.04 -7.06
CA ILE A 356 16.37 0.40 -8.08
C ILE A 356 17.60 0.99 -7.38
N ASP A 357 18.78 0.62 -7.85
CA ASP A 357 20.03 1.24 -7.40
C ASP A 357 20.43 2.45 -8.27
N LYS A 358 21.46 3.19 -7.85
CA LYS A 358 21.92 4.40 -8.56
C LYS A 358 22.33 4.16 -10.02
N LYS A 359 22.63 2.91 -10.40
CA LYS A 359 23.04 2.53 -11.76
C LYS A 359 21.83 2.23 -12.65
N GLY A 360 20.62 2.20 -12.07
CA GLY A 360 19.37 1.85 -12.72
C GLY A 360 19.10 0.35 -12.76
N ARG A 361 19.79 -0.46 -11.95
CA ARG A 361 19.57 -1.91 -11.86
C ARG A 361 18.47 -2.22 -10.87
N VAL A 362 17.65 -3.22 -11.16
CA VAL A 362 16.49 -3.59 -10.36
C VAL A 362 16.81 -4.82 -9.52
N TRP A 363 16.74 -4.67 -8.20
CA TRP A 363 17.03 -5.71 -7.21
C TRP A 363 15.74 -6.27 -6.65
N PHE A 364 15.58 -7.59 -6.63
CA PHE A 364 14.38 -8.28 -6.15
C PHE A 364 14.68 -9.25 -5.02
N ALA A 365 13.79 -9.30 -4.04
CA ALA A 365 13.71 -10.41 -3.09
C ALA A 365 13.02 -11.61 -3.76
N ALA A 366 13.82 -12.58 -4.20
CA ALA A 366 13.38 -13.66 -5.08
C ALA A 366 14.16 -14.96 -4.81
N ARG A 367 13.49 -16.09 -4.99
CA ARG A 367 14.04 -17.44 -4.91
C ARG A 367 14.53 -17.88 -6.28
N PHE A 368 15.69 -18.52 -6.32
CA PHE A 368 16.17 -19.19 -7.54
C PHE A 368 16.77 -20.57 -7.27
N ARG A 369 16.86 -20.96 -5.98
CA ARG A 369 17.39 -22.25 -5.51
C ARG A 369 16.55 -22.86 -4.40
N ASP A 370 16.92 -24.07 -3.99
CA ASP A 370 16.32 -24.69 -2.81
C ASP A 370 16.76 -24.02 -1.50
N ALA A 371 16.14 -24.46 -0.40
CA ALA A 371 16.29 -23.80 0.88
C ALA A 371 17.64 -24.03 1.56
N ASN A 372 18.42 -25.03 1.17
CA ASN A 372 19.71 -25.33 1.78
C ASN A 372 20.74 -24.26 1.40
N ASN A 373 21.44 -23.74 2.39
CA ASN A 373 22.49 -22.77 2.13
C ASN A 373 23.79 -23.42 1.64
N PRO A 374 24.65 -22.68 0.93
CA PRO A 374 26.04 -23.04 0.68
C PRO A 374 26.83 -23.30 1.97
N GLU A 375 27.90 -24.10 1.89
CA GLU A 375 28.73 -24.47 3.06
C GLU A 375 29.35 -23.27 3.77
N PHE A 376 29.69 -22.20 3.05
CA PHE A 376 30.27 -21.00 3.67
C PHE A 376 29.28 -20.24 4.58
N CYS A 377 27.98 -20.55 4.52
CA CYS A 377 26.97 -20.00 5.42
C CYS A 377 26.82 -20.80 6.73
N LYS A 378 27.33 -22.03 6.76
CA LYS A 378 27.05 -23.03 7.80
C LYS A 378 28.11 -23.06 8.88
N LYS A 379 27.83 -23.83 9.93
CA LYS A 379 28.78 -24.06 11.03
C LYS A 379 30.07 -24.69 10.48
N GLY A 380 31.22 -24.18 10.92
CA GLY A 380 32.55 -24.63 10.46
C GLY A 380 33.15 -23.77 9.35
N SER A 381 32.38 -22.81 8.80
CA SER A 381 32.86 -21.83 7.84
C SER A 381 33.89 -20.85 8.43
N THR A 382 34.74 -20.29 7.57
CA THR A 382 35.64 -19.18 7.92
C THR A 382 34.99 -17.80 7.83
N HIS A 383 33.80 -17.69 7.24
CA HIS A 383 33.04 -16.44 7.10
C HIS A 383 32.65 -15.89 8.48
N THR A 384 32.95 -14.61 8.76
CA THR A 384 32.76 -14.00 10.08
C THR A 384 31.33 -14.15 10.61
N SER A 385 30.31 -13.82 9.81
CA SER A 385 28.91 -13.98 10.23
C SER A 385 28.53 -15.43 10.51
N ALA A 386 29.07 -16.41 9.76
CA ALA A 386 28.76 -17.83 9.95
C ALA A 386 29.43 -18.42 11.19
N LYS A 387 30.60 -17.91 11.59
CA LYS A 387 31.24 -18.28 12.86
C LYS A 387 30.39 -17.87 14.06
N LEU A 388 29.76 -16.71 13.99
CA LEU A 388 28.96 -16.15 15.09
C LEU A 388 27.52 -16.67 15.09
N PHE A 389 26.91 -16.80 13.92
CA PHE A 389 25.53 -17.23 13.78
C PHE A 389 25.34 -18.00 12.45
N PRO A 390 25.64 -19.31 12.40
CA PRO A 390 25.53 -20.09 11.18
C PRO A 390 24.08 -20.21 10.70
N MET A 391 23.88 -20.14 9.38
CA MET A 391 22.58 -20.21 8.74
C MET A 391 22.51 -21.43 7.83
N GLU A 392 21.77 -22.45 8.26
CA GLU A 392 21.64 -23.71 7.51
C GLU A 392 20.73 -23.56 6.28
N ARG A 393 19.71 -22.71 6.38
CA ARG A 393 18.66 -22.59 5.37
C ARG A 393 18.18 -21.15 5.20
N THR A 394 17.68 -20.86 4.00
CA THR A 394 17.00 -19.62 3.62
C THR A 394 15.88 -19.96 2.63
N ASN A 395 15.05 -18.99 2.21
CA ASN A 395 13.97 -19.24 1.24
C ASN A 395 14.01 -18.28 0.04
N ARG A 396 13.78 -16.98 0.24
CA ARG A 396 14.04 -15.94 -0.79
C ARG A 396 15.48 -15.44 -0.64
N GLN A 397 16.21 -15.36 -1.76
CA GLN A 397 17.53 -14.74 -1.87
C GLN A 397 17.39 -13.38 -2.56
N LEU A 398 18.47 -12.88 -3.19
CA LEU A 398 18.44 -11.69 -4.02
C LEU A 398 18.71 -11.99 -5.48
N THR A 399 18.06 -11.24 -6.35
CA THR A 399 18.35 -11.25 -7.79
C THR A 399 18.43 -9.83 -8.28
N MET A 400 19.22 -9.60 -9.33
CA MET A 400 19.43 -8.29 -9.91
C MET A 400 19.23 -8.36 -11.42
N LEU A 401 18.30 -7.57 -11.94
CA LEU A 401 18.12 -7.33 -13.37
C LEU A 401 18.81 -6.02 -13.74
N ASP A 402 19.67 -6.04 -14.75
CA ASP A 402 20.13 -4.83 -15.42
C ASP A 402 19.25 -4.58 -16.67
N PRO A 403 18.34 -3.59 -16.65
CA PRO A 403 17.46 -3.33 -17.79
C PRO A 403 18.19 -2.89 -19.06
N LYS A 404 19.43 -2.36 -18.95
CA LYS A 404 20.20 -1.89 -20.11
C LYS A 404 20.76 -3.04 -20.92
N THR A 405 21.15 -4.12 -20.25
CA THR A 405 21.78 -5.30 -20.86
C THR A 405 20.84 -6.50 -20.96
N GLY A 406 19.76 -6.49 -20.17
CA GLY A 406 18.87 -7.65 -19.97
C GLY A 406 19.49 -8.73 -19.08
N GLN A 407 20.68 -8.48 -18.49
CA GLN A 407 21.36 -9.46 -17.66
C GLN A 407 20.61 -9.68 -16.34
N TYR A 408 20.33 -10.94 -16.02
CA TYR A 408 19.74 -11.36 -14.76
C TYR A 408 20.78 -12.10 -13.91
N THR A 409 21.12 -11.53 -12.76
CA THR A 409 22.17 -12.03 -11.87
C THR A 409 21.58 -12.61 -10.60
N TYR A 410 22.05 -13.80 -10.22
CA TYR A 410 21.70 -14.43 -8.96
C TYR A 410 22.67 -13.97 -7.86
N VAL A 411 22.12 -13.42 -6.78
CA VAL A 411 22.89 -12.92 -5.65
C VAL A 411 22.60 -13.83 -4.46
N ASP A 412 23.45 -14.83 -4.30
CA ASP A 412 23.25 -15.97 -3.39
C ASP A 412 23.52 -15.63 -1.92
N THR A 413 22.48 -15.12 -1.25
CA THR A 413 22.52 -14.74 0.17
C THR A 413 22.37 -15.94 1.10
N CYS A 414 23.10 -15.92 2.22
CA CYS A 414 22.98 -16.89 3.31
C CYS A 414 21.73 -16.66 4.19
N PHE A 415 21.12 -15.47 4.11
CA PHE A 415 19.94 -15.07 4.88
C PHE A 415 18.71 -14.96 3.97
N GLY A 416 17.52 -14.99 4.59
CA GLY A 416 16.25 -14.77 3.90
C GLY A 416 15.99 -13.30 3.62
N THR A 417 15.27 -13.01 2.55
CA THR A 417 14.93 -11.64 2.14
C THR A 417 13.43 -11.41 2.02
N HIS A 418 13.00 -10.18 2.27
CA HIS A 418 11.61 -9.75 2.10
C HIS A 418 11.55 -8.33 1.54
N HIS A 419 11.59 -7.28 2.37
CA HIS A 419 11.77 -5.90 1.93
C HIS A 419 13.26 -5.56 1.86
N LEU A 420 13.63 -4.69 0.91
CA LEU A 420 15.01 -4.28 0.65
C LEU A 420 15.11 -2.77 0.67
N GLN A 421 16.21 -2.20 1.14
CA GLN A 421 16.49 -0.76 1.02
C GLN A 421 18.00 -0.51 0.95
N PHE A 422 18.41 0.44 0.11
CA PHE A 422 19.81 0.85 0.02
C PHE A 422 20.17 1.86 1.13
N GLY A 423 21.35 1.69 1.71
CA GLY A 423 21.95 2.62 2.64
C GLY A 423 22.49 3.88 1.98
N TYR A 424 22.75 4.89 2.82
CA TYR A 424 23.34 6.18 2.45
C TYR A 424 24.88 6.19 2.59
N ASP A 425 25.50 5.01 2.65
CA ASP A 425 26.94 4.83 2.83
C ASP A 425 27.71 4.65 1.51
N ALA A 426 29.03 4.79 1.57
CA ALA A 426 29.92 4.71 0.41
C ALA A 426 30.02 3.31 -0.23
N ASN A 427 29.58 2.26 0.47
CA ASN A 427 29.55 0.89 -0.03
C ASN A 427 28.26 0.56 -0.78
N GLU A 428 27.30 1.50 -0.77
CA GLU A 428 25.96 1.29 -1.31
C GLU A 428 25.32 0.03 -0.74
N THR A 429 25.40 -0.08 0.58
CA THR A 429 24.99 -1.30 1.28
C THR A 429 23.50 -1.55 1.09
N LEU A 430 23.13 -2.70 0.52
CA LEU A 430 21.74 -3.15 0.43
C LEU A 430 21.36 -3.91 1.69
N TRP A 431 20.42 -3.39 2.48
CA TRP A 431 19.91 -4.01 3.70
C TRP A 431 18.60 -4.74 3.44
N THR A 432 18.40 -5.87 4.12
CA THR A 432 17.23 -6.73 3.88
C THR A 432 16.49 -7.07 5.16
N SER A 433 15.17 -7.10 5.11
CA SER A 433 14.31 -7.75 6.09
C SER A 433 14.02 -9.21 5.71
N GLY A 434 13.26 -9.96 6.53
CA GLY A 434 12.89 -11.35 6.21
C GLY A 434 13.96 -12.40 6.55
N GLY A 435 15.07 -11.99 7.15
CA GLY A 435 16.15 -12.87 7.59
C GLY A 435 15.81 -13.74 8.80
N GLY A 436 14.60 -13.59 9.38
CA GLY A 436 14.14 -14.32 10.56
C GLY A 436 14.95 -13.91 11.80
N PRO A 437 15.84 -14.77 12.31
CA PRO A 437 16.66 -14.45 13.49
C PRO A 437 17.76 -13.41 13.26
N VAL A 438 18.02 -13.00 12.01
CA VAL A 438 19.14 -12.12 11.65
C VAL A 438 18.70 -10.97 10.73
N VAL A 439 19.50 -9.91 10.71
CA VAL A 439 19.45 -8.84 9.70
C VAL A 439 20.65 -9.01 8.77
N GLY A 440 20.40 -9.08 7.47
CA GLY A 440 21.42 -9.31 6.44
C GLY A 440 21.65 -8.09 5.56
N TRP A 441 22.85 -8.00 4.98
CA TRP A 441 23.24 -6.93 4.06
C TRP A 441 24.19 -7.41 2.95
N ILE A 442 24.29 -6.59 1.91
CA ILE A 442 25.26 -6.74 0.82
C ILE A 442 26.00 -5.42 0.59
N ASN A 443 27.33 -5.45 0.61
CA ASN A 443 28.18 -4.40 0.06
C ASN A 443 28.15 -4.52 -1.48
N THR A 444 27.27 -3.75 -2.13
CA THR A 444 27.07 -3.88 -3.58
C THR A 444 28.26 -3.35 -4.38
N LYS A 445 29.01 -2.39 -3.84
CA LYS A 445 30.27 -1.93 -4.43
C LYS A 445 31.31 -3.05 -4.49
N MET A 446 31.55 -3.76 -3.40
CA MET A 446 32.47 -4.91 -3.34
C MET A 446 32.01 -6.02 -4.31
N LEU A 447 30.70 -6.26 -4.39
CA LEU A 447 30.16 -7.24 -5.32
C LEU A 447 30.44 -6.84 -6.77
N ASP A 448 30.28 -5.57 -7.12
CA ASP A 448 30.56 -5.06 -8.45
C ASP A 448 32.06 -5.12 -8.81
N GLU A 449 32.94 -4.87 -7.83
CA GLU A 449 34.39 -4.88 -8.02
C GLU A 449 34.97 -6.30 -8.14
N THR A 450 34.38 -7.28 -7.45
CA THR A 450 34.99 -8.60 -7.29
C THR A 450 34.18 -9.76 -7.86
N GLY A 451 32.86 -9.60 -8.00
CA GLY A 451 31.92 -10.69 -8.28
C GLY A 451 31.77 -11.70 -7.13
N ASP A 452 32.44 -11.50 -5.99
CA ASP A 452 32.50 -12.45 -4.88
C ASP A 452 31.38 -12.16 -3.86
N ILE A 453 30.26 -12.87 -4.00
CA ILE A 453 29.13 -12.72 -3.11
C ILE A 453 29.40 -13.21 -1.69
N ALA A 454 30.35 -14.15 -1.48
CA ALA A 454 30.69 -14.60 -0.14
C ALA A 454 31.45 -13.51 0.62
N LYS A 455 32.31 -12.74 -0.04
CA LYS A 455 33.00 -11.58 0.56
C LYS A 455 32.12 -10.34 0.69
N SER A 456 31.09 -10.23 -0.16
CA SER A 456 30.29 -9.01 -0.26
C SER A 456 29.06 -9.01 0.65
N GLN A 457 28.77 -10.09 1.37
CA GLN A 457 27.59 -10.20 2.23
C GLN A 457 27.97 -10.35 3.70
N GLY A 458 27.01 -10.06 4.58
CA GLY A 458 27.11 -10.39 5.99
C GLY A 458 25.74 -10.39 6.66
N TRP A 459 25.67 -10.94 7.87
CA TRP A 459 24.48 -10.92 8.70
C TRP A 459 24.83 -10.90 10.19
N THR A 460 23.87 -10.43 10.99
CA THR A 460 24.02 -10.39 12.45
C THR A 460 22.69 -10.72 13.14
N PRO A 461 22.70 -11.46 14.26
CA PRO A 461 21.53 -11.54 15.14
C PRO A 461 21.24 -10.18 15.79
N LEU A 462 20.03 -10.04 16.32
CA LEU A 462 19.61 -8.88 17.12
C LEU A 462 19.93 -9.10 18.59
N ILE A 463 20.80 -8.27 19.15
CA ILE A 463 21.33 -8.42 20.52
C ILE A 463 21.13 -7.10 21.27
N LEU A 464 20.41 -7.17 22.39
CA LEU A 464 20.27 -6.05 23.30
C LEU A 464 21.48 -5.99 24.24
N ASP A 465 22.05 -4.80 24.38
CA ASP A 465 23.07 -4.47 25.38
C ASP A 465 22.42 -4.43 26.77
N THR A 466 22.12 -5.61 27.34
CA THR A 466 21.41 -5.70 28.62
C THR A 466 22.31 -5.46 29.82
N ASN A 467 23.63 -5.62 29.67
CA ASN A 467 24.59 -5.27 30.72
C ASN A 467 24.89 -3.75 30.76
N GLY A 468 24.60 -3.02 29.68
CA GLY A 468 24.61 -1.56 29.58
C GLY A 468 25.99 -0.95 29.32
N ASN A 469 26.98 -1.73 28.89
CA ASN A 469 28.36 -1.26 28.75
C ASN A 469 28.67 -0.63 27.37
N GLY A 470 27.70 -0.62 26.45
CA GLY A 470 27.82 -0.02 25.12
C GLY A 470 28.61 -0.85 24.11
N LYS A 471 28.92 -2.11 24.41
CA LYS A 471 29.66 -3.03 23.55
C LYS A 471 28.89 -4.34 23.43
N ARG A 472 29.04 -4.99 22.28
CA ARG A 472 28.51 -6.34 22.13
C ARG A 472 29.43 -7.35 22.81
N ASP A 473 28.88 -8.06 23.77
CA ASP A 473 29.56 -9.11 24.54
C ASP A 473 28.98 -10.50 24.23
N ASP A 474 29.45 -11.50 24.99
CA ASP A 474 28.74 -12.77 25.15
C ASP A 474 27.28 -12.50 25.54
N TYR A 475 26.36 -13.23 24.92
CA TYR A 475 24.93 -13.07 25.15
C TYR A 475 24.25 -14.35 25.59
N VAL A 476 23.12 -14.21 26.27
CA VAL A 476 22.16 -15.29 26.53
C VAL A 476 21.15 -15.41 25.40
N GLU A 477 20.63 -16.62 25.20
CA GLU A 477 19.61 -16.92 24.20
C GLU A 477 18.21 -16.38 24.62
N PRO A 478 17.26 -16.17 23.70
CA PRO A 478 15.97 -15.53 24.00
C PRO A 478 15.17 -16.20 25.11
N ASN A 479 15.24 -17.53 25.19
CA ASN A 479 14.55 -18.37 26.18
C ASN A 479 15.30 -18.51 27.51
N GLN A 480 16.50 -17.92 27.63
CA GLN A 480 17.30 -17.94 28.86
C GLN A 480 17.03 -16.67 29.70
N PRO A 481 17.17 -16.77 31.04
CA PRO A 481 17.08 -15.59 31.91
C PRO A 481 18.16 -14.57 31.57
N VAL A 482 17.88 -13.29 31.84
CA VAL A 482 18.89 -12.23 31.70
C VAL A 482 20.03 -12.49 32.69
N ASP A 483 21.27 -12.41 32.20
CA ASP A 483 22.49 -12.43 33.00
C ASP A 483 23.06 -11.00 33.06
N PRO A 484 23.23 -10.39 34.24
CA PRO A 484 23.71 -9.01 34.37
C PRO A 484 25.10 -8.75 33.79
N THR A 485 25.88 -9.80 33.52
CA THR A 485 27.23 -9.70 32.94
C THR A 485 27.24 -9.88 31.43
N LYS A 486 26.08 -10.19 30.82
CA LYS A 486 25.94 -10.55 29.41
C LYS A 486 24.88 -9.73 28.71
N ASP A 487 24.98 -9.75 27.39
CA ASP A 487 23.93 -9.24 26.51
C ASP A 487 22.79 -10.26 26.36
N LYS A 488 21.71 -9.86 25.69
CA LYS A 488 20.58 -10.75 25.40
C LYS A 488 20.18 -10.72 23.94
N ARG A 489 20.20 -11.88 23.30
CA ARG A 489 19.63 -12.04 21.96
C ARG A 489 18.11 -11.97 22.03
N ILE A 490 17.50 -11.28 21.05
CA ILE A 490 16.04 -11.20 20.89
C ILE A 490 15.59 -11.79 19.55
N VAL A 491 14.31 -12.17 19.48
CA VAL A 491 13.66 -12.62 18.25
C VAL A 491 12.70 -11.52 17.79
N ALA A 492 13.27 -10.50 17.14
CA ALA A 492 12.53 -9.34 16.64
C ALA A 492 12.81 -9.11 15.15
N GLY A 493 12.71 -10.19 14.37
CA GLY A 493 13.04 -10.20 12.94
C GLY A 493 12.29 -9.13 12.16
N PHE A 494 13.02 -8.41 11.31
CA PHE A 494 12.48 -7.26 10.59
C PHE A 494 11.42 -7.69 9.58
N TYR A 495 10.29 -6.99 9.58
CA TYR A 495 9.32 -6.97 8.49
C TYR A 495 9.67 -5.86 7.51
N ALA A 496 9.62 -4.58 7.90
CA ALA A 496 10.22 -3.49 7.11
C ALA A 496 11.72 -3.36 7.43
N VAL A 497 12.51 -2.78 6.51
CA VAL A 497 13.92 -2.43 6.72
C VAL A 497 14.16 -1.01 6.20
N MET A 498 14.84 -0.19 6.99
CA MET A 498 14.93 1.25 6.79
C MET A 498 16.31 1.75 7.25
N PRO A 499 17.30 1.84 6.34
CA PRO A 499 18.56 2.51 6.63
C PRO A 499 18.31 3.97 6.98
N SER A 500 18.80 4.41 8.13
CA SER A 500 18.69 5.78 8.61
C SER A 500 19.64 6.70 7.82
N PRO A 501 19.14 7.79 7.20
CA PRO A 501 20.00 8.78 6.57
C PRO A 501 20.75 9.66 7.59
N VAL A 502 20.43 9.55 8.89
CA VAL A 502 20.97 10.43 9.94
C VAL A 502 22.26 9.91 10.55
N ASP A 503 22.32 8.61 10.84
CA ASP A 503 23.36 8.03 11.70
C ASP A 503 23.86 6.65 11.24
N GLY A 504 23.39 6.16 10.08
CA GLY A 504 23.74 4.84 9.54
C GLY A 504 23.16 3.66 10.33
N SER A 505 22.29 3.90 11.32
CA SER A 505 21.55 2.83 11.98
C SER A 505 20.49 2.23 11.04
N ILE A 506 20.13 0.98 11.26
CA ILE A 506 19.14 0.27 10.43
C ILE A 506 17.92 0.02 11.28
N TRP A 507 16.79 0.58 10.87
CA TRP A 507 15.53 0.38 11.56
C TRP A 507 14.71 -0.71 10.89
N GLY A 508 13.88 -1.38 11.67
CA GLY A 508 12.90 -2.34 11.17
C GLY A 508 11.62 -2.31 11.99
N SER A 509 10.52 -2.72 11.38
CA SER A 509 9.31 -3.04 12.14
C SER A 509 9.30 -4.52 12.51
N PHE A 510 8.83 -4.84 13.72
CA PHE A 510 8.62 -6.20 14.17
C PHE A 510 7.12 -6.47 14.31
N ARG A 511 6.59 -7.32 13.43
CA ARG A 511 5.18 -7.72 13.46
C ARG A 511 4.88 -8.46 14.77
N GLY A 512 3.88 -7.98 15.48
CA GLY A 512 3.38 -8.56 16.71
C GLY A 512 2.12 -7.83 17.15
N ASN A 513 1.59 -8.20 18.30
CA ASN A 513 0.53 -7.44 18.96
C ASN A 513 0.97 -7.13 20.40
N PRO A 514 1.33 -5.88 20.74
CA PRO A 514 1.20 -4.67 19.91
C PRO A 514 2.27 -4.54 18.80
N GLY A 515 3.39 -5.27 18.91
CA GLY A 515 4.55 -5.18 18.01
C GLY A 515 5.50 -4.04 18.40
N ALA A 516 6.57 -3.84 17.61
CA ALA A 516 7.64 -2.90 17.95
C ALA A 516 8.34 -2.30 16.72
N VAL A 517 9.07 -1.20 16.92
CA VAL A 517 10.19 -0.83 16.04
C VAL A 517 11.51 -1.27 16.67
N VAL A 518 12.45 -1.69 15.84
CA VAL A 518 13.75 -2.21 16.26
C VAL A 518 14.82 -1.40 15.54
N ARG A 519 15.80 -0.90 16.28
CA ARG A 519 16.98 -0.21 15.73
C ARG A 519 18.16 -1.16 15.83
N LEU A 520 18.97 -1.25 14.78
CA LEU A 520 20.25 -1.92 14.76
C LEU A 520 21.34 -0.87 14.53
N ALA A 521 22.26 -0.73 15.47
CA ALA A 521 23.50 0.01 15.29
C ALA A 521 24.56 -0.95 14.75
N PRO A 522 25.00 -0.85 13.48
CA PRO A 522 25.92 -1.82 12.91
C PRO A 522 27.32 -1.80 13.56
N GLY A 523 27.81 -0.61 13.94
CA GLY A 523 29.20 -0.45 14.37
C GLY A 523 30.19 -0.61 13.22
N THR A 524 31.47 -0.78 13.53
CA THR A 524 32.55 -0.85 12.53
C THR A 524 32.67 -2.21 11.84
N ASN A 525 32.30 -3.30 12.53
CA ASN A 525 32.19 -4.63 11.94
C ASN A 525 30.82 -5.24 12.31
N PRO A 526 29.78 -5.06 11.46
CA PRO A 526 28.42 -5.39 11.85
C PRO A 526 28.16 -6.84 12.27
N SER A 527 28.99 -7.79 11.85
CA SER A 527 28.85 -9.18 12.33
C SER A 527 29.18 -9.32 13.81
N GLU A 528 30.20 -8.59 14.29
CA GLU A 528 30.80 -8.71 15.62
C GLU A 528 30.34 -7.63 16.59
N THR A 529 30.09 -6.41 16.09
CA THR A 529 29.89 -5.23 16.94
C THR A 529 28.45 -4.76 17.03
N ALA A 530 27.54 -5.30 16.20
CA ALA A 530 26.21 -4.72 16.09
C ALA A 530 25.36 -4.95 17.34
N LEU A 531 24.71 -3.88 17.80
CA LEU A 531 23.78 -3.86 18.93
C LEU A 531 22.39 -3.41 18.47
N ALA A 532 21.37 -3.96 19.10
CA ALA A 532 19.97 -3.65 18.83
C ALA A 532 19.33 -2.89 20.00
N GLU A 533 18.31 -2.12 19.66
CA GLU A 533 17.35 -1.50 20.59
C GLU A 533 15.95 -1.88 20.12
N ILE A 534 15.00 -2.04 21.05
CA ILE A 534 13.60 -2.35 20.73
C ILE A 534 12.66 -1.41 21.47
N TYR A 535 11.62 -0.96 20.75
CA TYR A 535 10.62 -0.03 21.24
C TYR A 535 9.23 -0.55 20.93
N ASN A 536 8.53 -1.05 21.95
CA ASN A 536 7.19 -1.57 21.80
C ASN A 536 6.21 -0.44 21.52
N VAL A 537 5.20 -0.71 20.68
CA VAL A 537 4.11 0.23 20.42
C VAL A 537 3.21 0.29 21.66
N PRO A 538 3.05 1.45 22.33
CA PRO A 538 2.12 1.59 23.43
C PRO A 538 0.69 1.78 22.93
N MET A 539 -0.29 1.57 23.82
CA MET A 539 -1.67 1.99 23.56
C MET A 539 -1.74 3.51 23.28
N PRO A 540 -2.66 3.97 22.41
CA PRO A 540 -3.71 3.22 21.71
C PRO A 540 -3.24 2.46 20.46
N GLY A 541 -1.95 2.48 20.12
CA GLY A 541 -1.38 1.76 18.99
C GLY A 541 -1.30 0.24 19.21
N PHE A 542 -1.51 -0.53 18.15
CA PHE A 542 -1.22 -1.96 18.12
C PHE A 542 -1.20 -2.50 16.68
N GLY A 543 -0.58 -3.66 16.48
CA GLY A 543 -0.59 -4.38 15.22
C GLY A 543 0.22 -3.69 14.13
N ILE A 544 1.48 -3.37 14.43
CA ILE A 544 2.42 -2.80 13.45
C ILE A 544 2.61 -3.72 12.25
N ARG A 545 2.74 -3.11 11.07
CA ARG A 545 3.07 -3.80 9.81
C ARG A 545 4.21 -3.08 9.08
N GLY A 546 3.93 -2.42 7.94
CA GLY A 546 4.94 -1.65 7.21
C GLY A 546 5.31 -0.37 7.95
N ALA A 547 6.54 0.08 7.69
CA ALA A 547 7.15 1.22 8.35
C ALA A 547 8.17 1.85 7.41
N ASP A 548 8.45 3.12 7.63
CA ASP A 548 9.50 3.84 6.94
C ASP A 548 10.12 4.95 7.80
N ILE A 549 11.27 5.51 7.42
CA ILE A 549 11.99 6.53 8.18
C ILE A 549 12.12 7.84 7.40
N ASP A 550 11.98 8.98 8.08
CA ASP A 550 12.21 10.30 7.49
C ASP A 550 13.69 10.74 7.59
N ARG A 551 14.03 11.86 6.93
CA ARG A 551 15.40 12.40 6.95
C ARG A 551 15.80 12.99 8.31
N GLN A 552 14.88 13.08 9.28
CA GLN A 552 15.14 13.50 10.65
C GLN A 552 15.31 12.32 11.61
N GLY A 553 15.18 11.08 11.12
CA GLY A 553 15.34 9.86 11.90
C GLY A 553 14.09 9.47 12.70
N VAL A 554 12.92 10.01 12.36
CA VAL A 554 11.63 9.58 12.94
C VAL A 554 11.09 8.41 12.11
N VAL A 555 10.73 7.33 12.81
CA VAL A 555 10.14 6.15 12.18
C VAL A 555 8.63 6.30 12.15
N TRP A 556 8.03 6.11 10.98
CA TRP A 556 6.60 6.17 10.73
C TRP A 556 6.05 4.77 10.44
N VAL A 557 4.89 4.42 11.00
CA VAL A 557 4.38 3.04 11.00
C VAL A 557 2.87 2.95 10.74
N SER A 558 2.46 1.91 10.00
CA SER A 558 1.04 1.58 9.83
C SER A 558 0.59 0.61 10.93
N LEU A 559 -0.46 0.98 11.68
CA LEU A 559 -0.96 0.20 12.80
C LEU A 559 -2.38 -0.33 12.55
N ALA A 560 -2.62 -1.59 12.92
CA ALA A 560 -3.96 -2.18 12.91
C ALA A 560 -4.96 -1.42 13.80
N SER A 561 -4.51 -0.61 14.75
CA SER A 561 -5.39 0.28 15.52
C SER A 561 -6.10 1.36 14.69
N GLY A 562 -5.78 1.51 13.40
CA GLY A 562 -6.35 2.56 12.55
C GLY A 562 -5.60 3.89 12.66
N HIS A 563 -4.31 3.83 13.01
CA HIS A 563 -3.45 4.99 13.16
C HIS A 563 -2.21 4.88 12.28
N LEU A 564 -1.75 6.04 11.79
CA LEU A 564 -0.35 6.27 11.47
C LEU A 564 0.36 6.55 12.81
N GLY A 565 1.40 5.77 13.13
CA GLY A 565 2.25 6.01 14.29
C GLY A 565 3.55 6.71 13.88
N SER A 566 4.12 7.52 14.76
CA SER A 566 5.49 8.03 14.64
C SER A 566 6.29 7.72 15.91
N PHE A 567 7.55 7.33 15.77
CA PHE A 567 8.50 7.10 16.85
C PHE A 567 9.74 7.97 16.69
N ASP A 568 9.98 8.86 17.65
CA ASP A 568 11.15 9.74 17.70
C ASP A 568 12.04 9.38 18.89
N ARG A 569 13.15 8.69 18.59
CA ARG A 569 14.14 8.23 19.59
C ARG A 569 14.71 9.38 20.43
N ARG A 570 14.76 10.62 19.91
CA ARG A 570 15.33 11.78 20.63
C ARG A 570 14.46 12.22 21.81
N LYS A 571 13.20 11.80 21.85
CA LYS A 571 12.27 12.10 22.95
C LYS A 571 12.42 11.16 24.15
N CYS A 572 13.14 10.05 23.98
CA CYS A 572 13.36 9.08 25.05
C CYS A 572 14.13 9.71 26.22
N LYS A 573 13.57 9.58 27.43
CA LYS A 573 14.09 10.09 28.70
C LYS A 573 14.81 9.01 29.51
N GLY A 574 14.40 7.75 29.33
CA GLY A 574 15.03 6.59 29.95
C GLY A 574 16.35 6.18 29.27
N PRO A 575 17.16 5.32 29.92
CA PRO A 575 18.34 4.75 29.29
C PRO A 575 17.95 3.90 28.07
N LEU A 576 18.77 3.93 27.02
CA LEU A 576 18.53 3.25 25.75
C LEU A 576 19.19 1.86 25.66
N ASN A 577 19.94 1.50 26.71
CA ASN A 577 20.54 0.20 26.95
C ASN A 577 20.43 -0.17 28.44
N GLY A 578 20.94 -1.34 28.80
CA GLY A 578 20.91 -1.88 30.15
C GLY A 578 19.64 -2.68 30.45
N PRO A 579 19.48 -3.16 31.70
CA PRO A 579 18.52 -4.20 32.05
C PRO A 579 17.04 -3.78 31.96
N LYS A 580 16.77 -2.48 31.81
CA LYS A 580 15.42 -1.92 31.67
C LYS A 580 15.08 -1.47 30.24
N ALA A 581 16.05 -1.45 29.33
CA ALA A 581 15.85 -1.01 27.94
C ALA A 581 15.35 -2.16 27.05
N THR A 582 14.24 -2.78 27.43
CA THR A 582 13.77 -4.06 26.86
C THR A 582 12.47 -3.94 26.05
N GLY A 583 12.10 -2.72 25.63
CA GLY A 583 10.88 -2.47 24.84
C GLY A 583 10.05 -1.29 25.31
N ASP A 584 9.65 -1.27 26.58
CA ASP A 584 8.63 -0.34 27.09
C ASP A 584 9.19 0.95 27.73
N HIS A 585 10.50 1.18 27.59
CA HIS A 585 11.23 2.22 28.31
C HIS A 585 11.16 3.63 27.67
N CYS A 586 10.55 3.77 26.50
CA CYS A 586 10.39 5.05 25.80
C CYS A 586 8.97 5.23 25.21
N PRO A 587 7.91 5.23 26.04
CA PRO A 587 6.56 5.52 25.57
C PRO A 587 6.42 6.95 25.01
N GLU A 588 7.18 7.91 25.55
CA GLU A 588 7.18 9.32 25.12
C GLU A 588 7.76 9.56 23.71
N GLY A 589 8.45 8.56 23.14
CA GLY A 589 8.88 8.58 21.75
C GLY A 589 7.73 8.47 20.76
N TRP A 590 6.59 7.92 21.19
CA TRP A 590 5.46 7.61 20.32
C TRP A 590 4.45 8.75 20.17
N SER A 591 3.86 8.86 18.98
CA SER A 591 2.68 9.68 18.71
C SER A 591 1.78 8.97 17.70
N PHE A 592 0.47 9.22 17.75
CA PHE A 592 -0.53 8.50 16.96
C PHE A 592 -1.50 9.45 16.26
N TYR A 593 -1.73 9.21 14.99
CA TYR A 593 -2.61 10.01 14.13
C TYR A 593 -3.66 9.11 13.50
N LYS A 594 -4.92 9.33 13.85
CA LYS A 594 -6.04 8.52 13.34
C LYS A 594 -6.19 8.71 11.83
N TYR A 595 -6.32 7.60 11.10
CA TYR A 595 -6.63 7.63 9.67
C TYR A 595 -8.06 8.12 9.39
N PRO A 596 -8.29 8.75 8.21
CA PRO A 596 -9.61 9.19 7.81
C PRO A 596 -10.60 8.02 7.63
N GLY A 597 -11.88 8.35 7.75
CA GLY A 597 -12.99 7.41 7.60
C GLY A 597 -13.53 6.85 8.92
N PRO A 598 -14.62 6.06 8.85
CA PRO A 598 -15.30 5.54 10.01
C PRO A 598 -14.52 4.44 10.73
N GLY A 599 -14.79 4.33 12.03
CA GLY A 599 -14.34 3.24 12.88
C GLY A 599 -15.42 2.18 13.12
N PHE A 600 -15.03 1.03 13.66
CA PHE A 600 -15.99 0.07 14.15
C PHE A 600 -16.74 0.60 15.38
N LYS A 601 -18.01 0.24 15.50
CA LYS A 601 -18.83 0.60 16.67
C LYS A 601 -18.39 -0.16 17.92
N GLY A 602 -18.58 0.46 19.08
CA GLY A 602 -18.46 -0.19 20.39
C GLY A 602 -17.04 -0.26 20.97
N ILE A 603 -16.02 0.22 20.26
CA ILE A 603 -14.61 0.17 20.71
C ILE A 603 -13.94 1.55 20.88
N GLY A 604 -14.75 2.61 20.99
CA GLY A 604 -14.26 3.98 21.19
C GLY A 604 -13.80 4.66 19.90
N ASP A 605 -13.00 5.73 20.03
CA ASP A 605 -12.46 6.45 18.87
C ASP A 605 -11.44 5.60 18.12
N ASN A 606 -11.75 5.27 16.87
CA ASN A 606 -10.92 4.43 16.03
C ASN A 606 -11.17 4.71 14.55
N SER A 607 -10.35 4.12 13.69
CA SER A 607 -10.59 3.99 12.26
C SER A 607 -10.54 2.52 11.85
N ALA A 608 -11.44 2.11 10.96
CA ALA A 608 -11.39 0.77 10.37
C ALA A 608 -10.26 0.65 9.33
N GLU A 609 -9.60 1.75 8.94
CA GLU A 609 -8.49 1.75 7.99
C GLU A 609 -7.41 0.76 8.40
N SER A 610 -6.87 0.11 7.38
CA SER A 610 -6.00 -1.03 7.47
C SER A 610 -4.88 -0.91 6.44
N SER A 611 -4.03 0.10 6.64
CA SER A 611 -2.86 0.37 5.80
C SER A 611 -1.81 -0.74 5.86
N TYR A 612 -1.44 -1.28 4.69
CA TYR A 612 -0.42 -2.31 4.52
C TYR A 612 1.00 -1.76 4.79
N TYR A 613 1.32 -0.59 4.24
CA TYR A 613 2.67 -0.01 4.30
C TYR A 613 2.66 1.49 4.52
N THR A 614 3.70 1.98 5.21
CA THR A 614 4.04 3.40 5.37
C THR A 614 5.28 3.69 4.55
N TRP A 615 5.33 4.83 3.88
CA TRP A 615 6.48 5.33 3.13
C TRP A 615 6.61 6.84 3.34
N VAL A 616 7.82 7.37 3.37
CA VAL A 616 8.09 8.81 3.55
C VAL A 616 8.65 9.41 2.27
N ASP A 617 7.99 10.47 1.79
CA ASP A 617 8.47 11.28 0.66
C ASP A 617 9.63 12.19 1.09
N GLN A 618 10.83 11.61 1.18
CA GLN A 618 12.02 12.32 1.63
C GLN A 618 12.46 13.44 0.68
N HIS A 619 12.03 13.40 -0.59
CA HIS A 619 12.59 14.24 -1.65
C HIS A 619 11.54 15.06 -2.40
N ASN A 620 10.35 15.22 -1.82
CA ASN A 620 9.24 15.95 -2.43
C ASN A 620 8.91 15.43 -3.84
N THR A 621 8.97 14.12 -4.03
CA THR A 621 8.66 13.46 -5.30
C THR A 621 7.19 13.65 -5.70
N PHE A 622 6.28 13.84 -4.74
CA PHE A 622 4.86 14.08 -5.02
C PHE A 622 4.50 15.56 -5.21
N GLY A 623 5.18 16.47 -4.49
CA GLY A 623 4.87 17.91 -4.52
C GLY A 623 4.26 18.49 -3.23
N LEU A 624 4.10 17.70 -2.15
CA LEU A 624 3.59 18.17 -0.85
C LEU A 624 4.66 18.74 0.09
N GLY A 625 5.93 18.68 -0.31
CA GLY A 625 7.10 19.03 0.50
C GLY A 625 8.00 17.81 0.76
N GLU A 626 9.15 18.07 1.36
CA GLU A 626 10.06 17.02 1.84
C GLU A 626 9.56 16.41 3.16
N ASP A 627 9.98 15.18 3.42
CA ASP A 627 9.68 14.39 4.63
C ASP A 627 8.19 14.28 4.96
N VAL A 628 7.36 14.06 3.93
CA VAL A 628 5.93 13.84 4.12
C VAL A 628 5.67 12.34 4.33
N PRO A 629 5.24 11.89 5.53
CA PRO A 629 4.86 10.51 5.75
C PRO A 629 3.53 10.19 5.07
N MET A 630 3.49 9.04 4.42
CA MET A 630 2.35 8.57 3.64
C MET A 630 2.11 7.09 3.94
N SER A 631 0.90 6.61 3.70
CA SER A 631 0.56 5.19 3.83
C SER A 631 -0.36 4.73 2.71
N THR A 632 -0.35 3.43 2.44
CA THR A 632 -1.39 2.84 1.60
C THR A 632 -2.75 3.01 2.30
N GLY A 633 -3.74 3.56 1.61
CA GLY A 633 -5.12 3.70 2.09
C GLY A 633 -5.96 2.53 1.63
N ASN A 634 -5.69 1.34 2.14
CA ASN A 634 -6.23 0.09 1.61
C ASN A 634 -7.75 -0.01 1.68
N LEU A 635 -8.40 0.58 2.68
CA LEU A 635 -9.87 0.63 2.74
C LEU A 635 -10.44 1.99 2.29
N ASN A 636 -9.57 2.98 2.10
CA ASN A 636 -9.84 4.29 1.49
C ASN A 636 -9.56 4.33 -0.03
N ASP A 637 -9.39 3.18 -0.68
CA ASP A 637 -9.05 2.95 -2.09
C ASP A 637 -8.03 3.95 -2.67
N GLY A 638 -6.88 4.10 -2.01
CA GLY A 638 -5.89 5.09 -2.43
C GLY A 638 -4.59 5.07 -1.64
N LEU A 639 -3.94 6.22 -1.56
CA LEU A 639 -2.85 6.54 -0.62
C LEU A 639 -3.33 7.64 0.35
N ILE A 640 -2.69 7.78 1.50
CA ILE A 640 -3.00 8.79 2.51
C ILE A 640 -1.71 9.50 2.91
N ALA A 641 -1.61 10.80 2.69
CA ALA A 641 -0.48 11.62 3.16
C ALA A 641 -0.83 12.32 4.47
N MET A 642 0.14 12.49 5.36
CA MET A 642 0.02 13.33 6.55
C MET A 642 0.90 14.58 6.36
N LYS A 643 0.26 15.75 6.25
CA LYS A 643 0.94 17.03 6.09
C LYS A 643 0.36 18.05 7.07
N ASP A 644 1.22 18.67 7.86
CA ASP A 644 0.87 19.73 8.82
C ASP A 644 -0.32 19.35 9.73
N GLY A 645 -0.30 18.10 10.23
CA GLY A 645 -1.34 17.55 11.11
C GLY A 645 -2.64 17.12 10.41
N LYS A 646 -2.72 17.19 9.09
CA LYS A 646 -3.89 16.81 8.29
C LYS A 646 -3.62 15.58 7.43
N MET A 647 -4.58 14.66 7.42
CA MET A 647 -4.63 13.54 6.49
C MET A 647 -5.21 14.01 5.15
N ILE A 648 -4.53 13.71 4.04
CA ILE A 648 -4.93 14.01 2.66
C ILE A 648 -5.13 12.68 1.95
N VAL A 649 -6.32 12.44 1.37
CA VAL A 649 -6.63 11.18 0.70
C VAL A 649 -6.38 11.30 -0.81
N LEU A 650 -5.43 10.50 -1.31
CA LEU A 650 -5.13 10.33 -2.72
C LEU A 650 -5.96 9.17 -3.27
N ARG A 651 -7.23 9.44 -3.55
CA ARG A 651 -8.23 8.45 -3.96
C ARG A 651 -8.05 8.01 -5.41
N VAL A 652 -8.14 6.70 -5.65
CA VAL A 652 -8.41 6.12 -6.99
C VAL A 652 -9.92 5.80 -7.07
N PRO A 653 -10.73 6.64 -7.72
CA PRO A 653 -12.19 6.47 -7.74
C PRO A 653 -12.67 5.46 -8.80
N TYR A 654 -11.78 5.09 -9.73
CA TYR A 654 -12.07 4.16 -10.81
C TYR A 654 -10.80 3.39 -11.23
N PRO A 655 -10.90 2.06 -11.40
CA PRO A 655 -11.99 1.20 -10.91
C PRO A 655 -12.09 1.23 -9.37
N MET A 656 -13.29 1.11 -8.82
CA MET A 656 -13.49 0.96 -7.37
C MET A 656 -12.86 -0.33 -6.86
N GLY A 657 -12.45 -0.32 -5.59
CA GLY A 657 -11.74 -1.46 -4.98
C GLY A 657 -10.24 -1.41 -5.24
N PHE A 658 -9.67 -0.23 -5.48
CA PHE A 658 -8.22 -0.06 -5.51
C PHE A 658 -7.62 -0.38 -4.13
N TYR A 659 -6.50 -1.10 -4.13
CA TYR A 659 -5.83 -1.59 -2.93
C TYR A 659 -4.35 -1.69 -3.27
N ALA A 660 -3.45 -1.06 -2.49
CA ALA A 660 -2.01 -1.06 -2.74
C ALA A 660 -1.23 -1.71 -1.59
N LYS A 661 -0.09 -2.36 -1.86
CA LYS A 661 0.79 -2.88 -0.78
C LYS A 661 2.10 -2.12 -0.65
N GLY A 662 2.52 -1.42 -1.69
CA GLY A 662 3.70 -0.57 -1.71
C GLY A 662 3.54 0.52 -2.76
N PHE A 663 4.40 1.53 -2.70
CA PHE A 663 4.45 2.63 -3.64
C PHE A 663 5.82 3.31 -3.55
N ASP A 664 6.16 4.06 -4.59
CA ASP A 664 7.44 4.72 -4.76
C ASP A 664 7.27 6.12 -5.37
N GLY A 665 8.27 6.98 -5.19
CA GLY A 665 8.30 8.32 -5.76
C GLY A 665 9.29 8.42 -6.91
N ARG A 666 9.00 9.26 -7.91
CA ARG A 666 9.95 9.53 -9.02
C ARG A 666 9.88 10.97 -9.48
N ILE A 667 11.04 11.54 -9.83
CA ILE A 667 11.18 12.84 -10.47
C ILE A 667 11.67 12.61 -11.91
N ASP A 668 10.76 12.72 -12.86
CA ASP A 668 11.03 12.57 -14.29
C ASP A 668 11.70 13.79 -14.92
N ASP A 669 11.38 14.99 -14.43
CA ASP A 669 12.04 16.24 -14.80
C ASP A 669 11.89 17.28 -13.67
N PRO A 670 12.97 17.64 -12.96
CA PRO A 670 12.89 18.62 -11.87
C PRO A 670 12.47 20.02 -12.33
N LYS A 671 12.57 20.34 -13.64
CA LYS A 671 12.20 21.63 -14.22
C LYS A 671 10.77 21.67 -14.77
N ALA A 672 10.09 20.53 -14.89
CA ALA A 672 8.73 20.46 -15.41
C ALA A 672 7.64 20.76 -14.35
N GLY A 673 8.03 21.30 -13.19
CA GLY A 673 7.10 21.58 -12.10
C GLY A 673 6.42 20.32 -11.59
N TRP A 674 5.09 20.36 -11.46
CA TRP A 674 4.29 19.22 -11.00
C TRP A 674 4.24 18.06 -12.02
N LYS A 675 4.41 18.34 -13.31
CA LYS A 675 4.34 17.32 -14.37
C LYS A 675 5.51 16.35 -14.35
N GLY A 676 6.67 16.81 -13.88
CA GLY A 676 7.88 15.99 -13.76
C GLY A 676 7.99 15.25 -12.44
N ARG A 677 6.93 15.22 -11.64
CA ARG A 677 6.88 14.65 -10.28
C ARG A 677 5.68 13.73 -10.17
N GLY A 678 5.82 12.67 -9.38
CA GLY A 678 4.68 11.83 -9.04
C GLY A 678 5.02 10.61 -8.20
N LEU A 679 3.95 10.01 -7.67
CA LEU A 679 3.98 8.74 -6.96
C LEU A 679 3.48 7.63 -7.86
N TRP A 680 4.11 6.47 -7.77
CA TRP A 680 3.79 5.29 -8.53
C TRP A 680 3.42 4.14 -7.59
N THR A 681 2.34 3.43 -7.92
CA THR A 681 1.91 2.25 -7.17
C THR A 681 1.15 1.29 -8.08
N THR A 682 0.84 0.09 -7.59
CA THR A 682 0.02 -0.90 -8.29
C THR A 682 -1.11 -1.39 -7.41
N SER A 683 -2.20 -1.84 -8.04
CA SER A 683 -3.20 -2.60 -7.32
C SER A 683 -2.60 -3.94 -6.90
N GLY A 684 -2.53 -4.18 -5.59
CA GLY A 684 -1.99 -5.40 -5.01
C GLY A 684 -2.94 -6.27 -4.20
N ASP A 685 -4.23 -6.13 -4.48
CA ASP A 685 -5.23 -7.12 -4.08
C ASP A 685 -4.87 -8.47 -4.72
N ARG A 686 -4.82 -9.54 -3.90
CA ARG A 686 -4.52 -10.88 -4.41
C ARG A 686 -5.57 -11.39 -5.40
N ALA A 687 -6.77 -10.84 -5.38
CA ALA A 687 -7.88 -11.25 -6.22
C ALA A 687 -8.38 -10.04 -7.04
N PRO A 688 -7.68 -9.65 -8.13
CA PRO A 688 -8.01 -8.45 -8.91
C PRO A 688 -9.42 -8.45 -9.50
N TRP A 689 -10.04 -9.63 -9.66
CA TRP A 689 -11.43 -9.79 -10.11
C TRP A 689 -12.49 -9.45 -9.05
N LEU A 690 -12.11 -9.13 -7.80
CA LEU A 690 -13.05 -8.71 -6.76
C LEU A 690 -13.43 -7.23 -6.86
N LYS A 691 -12.65 -6.45 -7.60
CA LYS A 691 -12.85 -5.01 -7.80
C LYS A 691 -13.88 -4.73 -8.90
N GLU A 692 -14.18 -3.45 -9.15
CA GLU A 692 -15.02 -3.04 -10.28
C GLU A 692 -14.49 -3.61 -11.60
N GLY A 693 -15.39 -4.20 -12.40
CA GLY A 693 -15.06 -4.94 -13.62
C GLY A 693 -15.18 -6.47 -13.47
N GLY A 694 -15.02 -7.01 -12.25
CA GLY A 694 -15.26 -8.43 -12.00
C GLY A 694 -14.23 -9.36 -12.67
N LYS A 695 -14.67 -10.58 -13.03
CA LYS A 695 -13.82 -11.56 -13.73
C LYS A 695 -13.30 -10.97 -15.05
N GLY A 696 -12.00 -11.09 -15.29
CA GLY A 696 -11.32 -10.47 -16.44
C GLY A 696 -10.60 -9.17 -16.11
N ALA A 697 -10.89 -8.56 -14.95
CA ALA A 697 -10.15 -7.38 -14.49
C ALA A 697 -8.69 -7.72 -14.21
N LYS A 698 -7.78 -6.88 -14.71
CA LYS A 698 -6.33 -7.02 -14.53
C LYS A 698 -5.82 -6.14 -13.40
N PRO A 699 -4.63 -6.41 -12.83
CA PRO A 699 -3.91 -5.41 -12.04
C PRO A 699 -3.75 -4.09 -12.81
N ILE A 700 -3.69 -2.97 -12.08
CA ILE A 700 -3.43 -1.66 -12.65
C ILE A 700 -2.19 -1.03 -12.01
N ALA A 701 -1.34 -0.41 -12.81
CA ALA A 701 -0.38 0.57 -12.34
C ALA A 701 -1.08 1.92 -12.22
N VAL A 702 -0.66 2.73 -11.25
CA VAL A 702 -1.27 4.03 -10.93
C VAL A 702 -0.17 5.07 -10.73
N HIS A 703 -0.33 6.21 -11.39
CA HIS A 703 0.49 7.41 -11.24
C HIS A 703 -0.34 8.51 -10.61
N PHE A 704 0.11 9.04 -9.47
CA PHE A 704 -0.47 10.22 -8.84
C PHE A 704 0.42 11.43 -9.08
N GLN A 705 -0.21 12.54 -9.48
CA GLN A 705 0.45 13.85 -9.58
C GLN A 705 -0.35 14.90 -8.82
N LEU A 706 0.36 15.91 -8.31
CA LEU A 706 -0.23 17.03 -7.59
C LEU A 706 -0.02 18.34 -8.34
N ARG A 707 -1.04 18.81 -9.04
CA ARG A 707 -1.00 20.10 -9.74
C ARG A 707 -1.25 21.29 -8.79
N PRO A 708 -0.94 22.54 -9.17
CA PRO A 708 -1.15 23.70 -8.29
C PRO A 708 -2.64 24.03 -8.06
N ASP A 709 -3.51 23.76 -9.05
CA ASP A 709 -4.95 23.96 -8.97
C ASP A 709 -5.70 23.02 -9.94
N PRO A 710 -7.05 22.87 -9.84
CA PRO A 710 -7.79 21.92 -10.66
C PRO A 710 -7.89 22.23 -12.17
N LEU A 711 -7.38 23.37 -12.61
CA LEU A 711 -7.38 23.83 -14.00
C LEU A 711 -5.97 23.95 -14.58
N ALA A 712 -4.94 23.67 -13.78
CA ALA A 712 -3.58 23.58 -14.26
C ALA A 712 -3.47 22.46 -15.29
N LYS A 713 -2.86 22.82 -16.42
CA LYS A 713 -2.72 22.00 -17.61
C LYS A 713 -1.30 21.58 -17.85
#